data_AF-A0AAJ7RHY1-F1
#
_entry.id   AF-A0AAJ7RHY1-F1
#
_cell.length_a   1.000
_cell.length_b   1.000
_cell.length_c   1.000
_cell.angle_alpha   90.00
_cell.angle_beta   90.00
_cell.angle_gamma   90.00
#
_symmetry.space_group_name_H-M   'P 1'
#
loop_
_entity.id
_entity.type
_entity.pdbx_description
1 polymer ?
#
loop_
_entity_poly.entity_id
_entity_poly.type
_entity_poly.pdbx_seq_one_letter_code
_entity_poly.pdbx_strand_id
1 'polypeptide(L)'
;MASVAYTLVEEMANIMDEFLLSIKIPTIVNTCLIKPSIWKVFETKALKNYKNFVSYFCKFMMSSNKLKEAFEVETKYGAFYMGGNIEWSADGDYILCQKIGVVSVVNVNKGSVSVSLGETGPDQDEDTINTFTLFPDSEFIVSHHKSGLFKLWDWKAGKLKKMWKSIHNGPVAKIAISSDGLSMSSGGSDSNVRMWDLQHHACTHSFKGIQGVVSVLAFHPDTKKQLLFAAGDDTKIHVWNTQNGREERVLSGHFSKITSISFHDDGIHLVSSGRDKVLILWNITKGTAIRTVPVFEGIEGAFILPKCCDLPFPRENSDGIYVAAAGEKGIVKIWEMREARQVYIQKNSLVSSAKEEGGLAITHLLYNPIINCIVIASVDHNIIIHSMNTFQYEEVTINVTHTELAHEKDINSIAVSPNDRFIATGSQDKTAKLWTAEGLQLLGVLRGHRRGVWCVRFSPIDQVLLTTSADCTLKFWSLTDLNCLKTLEGHESSVLKAEFLSRGMQLISSGGDGLLKLWSVKTSECIATLDEHDSRVWALTVNAKESHIISGGSDSLLVVWRDVTEEKLTKAAEEKEELALGIQRLANLLKADKLTAALKLALRLERPFQVLKIIDGIIKKGKEGLVSTIQELKPHEKESLLRCAVTWNTNSRNSQAAQLIMYTLLDDIGTEQLQSSDLGSSLEAMIPYTERHFKRLTQLIQDLHILEYTINRMKPHTQIGH
;
A
#
# COMPACT_ATOMS: atom_id res chain seq x y z
N MET A 1 -26.12 -37.08 5.79
CA MET A 1 -24.89 -36.49 6.36
C MET A 1 -24.79 -36.60 7.89
N ALA A 2 -25.89 -36.54 8.65
CA ALA A 2 -25.83 -36.75 10.11
C ALA A 2 -25.63 -38.22 10.57
N SER A 3 -26.05 -39.22 9.79
CA SER A 3 -25.85 -40.65 10.14
C SER A 3 -24.43 -41.15 9.88
N VAL A 4 -23.78 -40.64 8.82
CA VAL A 4 -22.40 -41.00 8.46
C VAL A 4 -21.38 -40.43 9.45
N ALA A 5 -21.68 -39.27 10.05
CA ALA A 5 -20.88 -38.70 11.12
C ALA A 5 -21.01 -39.49 12.43
N TYR A 6 -22.15 -40.14 12.69
CA TYR A 6 -22.34 -40.97 13.89
C TYR A 6 -21.58 -42.30 13.79
N THR A 7 -21.56 -42.93 12.62
CA THR A 7 -20.84 -44.19 12.38
C THR A 7 -19.32 -44.02 12.46
N LEU A 8 -18.79 -42.91 11.94
CA LEU A 8 -17.36 -42.58 12.06
C LEU A 8 -16.92 -42.30 13.51
N VAL A 9 -17.83 -41.77 14.34
CA VAL A 9 -17.57 -41.52 15.76
C VAL A 9 -17.58 -42.82 16.57
N GLU A 10 -18.42 -43.80 16.23
CA GLU A 10 -18.38 -45.14 16.83
C GLU A 10 -17.12 -45.93 16.43
N GLU A 11 -16.69 -45.83 15.17
CA GLU A 11 -15.47 -46.50 14.70
C GLU A 11 -14.21 -45.90 15.36
N MET A 12 -14.13 -44.58 15.54
CA MET A 12 -13.01 -43.96 16.27
C MET A 12 -13.04 -44.28 17.77
N ALA A 13 -14.22 -44.44 18.38
CA ALA A 13 -14.35 -44.84 19.78
C ALA A 13 -13.79 -46.26 20.02
N ASN A 14 -14.09 -47.21 19.12
CA ASN A 14 -13.57 -48.58 19.20
C ASN A 14 -12.04 -48.65 19.04
N ILE A 15 -11.46 -47.84 18.14
CA ILE A 15 -10.00 -47.78 17.96
C ILE A 15 -9.30 -47.18 19.19
N MET A 16 -9.95 -46.23 19.87
CA MET A 16 -9.42 -45.64 21.10
C MET A 16 -9.54 -46.57 22.32
N ASP A 17 -10.58 -47.40 22.40
CA ASP A 17 -10.74 -48.41 23.44
C ASP A 17 -9.67 -49.51 23.33
N GLU A 18 -9.29 -49.93 22.11
CA GLU A 18 -8.11 -50.78 21.90
C GLU A 18 -6.80 -50.10 22.33
N PHE A 19 -6.68 -48.79 22.11
CA PHE A 19 -5.50 -48.02 22.51
C PHE A 19 -5.38 -47.88 24.03
N LEU A 20 -6.50 -47.70 24.74
CA LEU A 20 -6.56 -47.62 26.21
C LEU A 20 -6.31 -48.98 26.88
N LEU A 21 -6.68 -50.09 26.25
CA LEU A 21 -6.33 -51.45 26.71
C LEU A 21 -4.82 -51.74 26.62
N SER A 22 -4.08 -51.04 25.75
CA SER A 22 -2.63 -51.23 25.57
C SER A 22 -1.77 -50.58 26.67
N ILE A 23 -2.33 -49.66 27.46
CA ILE A 23 -1.62 -48.95 28.52
C ILE A 23 -1.77 -49.73 29.84
N LYS A 24 -0.81 -50.60 30.12
CA LYS A 24 -0.67 -51.28 31.42
C LYS A 24 -0.49 -50.26 32.55
N ILE A 25 -1.55 -49.98 33.31
CA ILE A 25 -1.48 -49.33 34.63
C ILE A 25 -1.97 -50.33 35.70
N PRO A 26 -1.10 -51.17 36.28
CA PRO A 26 -1.43 -51.91 37.48
C PRO A 26 -0.83 -51.18 38.70
N THR A 27 -1.66 -50.45 39.46
CA THR A 27 -1.34 -50.10 40.88
C THR A 27 -2.48 -49.44 41.68
N ILE A 28 -3.59 -48.99 41.06
CA ILE A 28 -4.64 -48.24 41.80
C ILE A 28 -5.90 -49.07 42.12
N VAL A 29 -5.99 -50.32 41.65
CA VAL A 29 -7.24 -51.11 41.74
C VAL A 29 -7.45 -51.81 43.09
N ASN A 30 -6.45 -51.90 43.98
CA ASN A 30 -6.57 -52.76 45.18
C ASN A 30 -7.03 -52.09 46.49
N THR A 31 -7.46 -50.82 46.51
CA THR A 31 -7.79 -50.17 47.82
C THR A 31 -9.10 -49.40 47.93
N CYS A 32 -9.96 -49.32 46.90
CA CYS A 32 -11.16 -48.48 47.00
C CYS A 32 -12.46 -49.23 46.67
N LEU A 33 -13.10 -49.76 47.73
CA LEU A 33 -14.53 -50.06 47.77
C LEU A 33 -15.35 -48.77 47.56
N ILE A 34 -15.74 -48.48 46.32
CA ILE A 34 -16.57 -47.32 45.99
C ILE A 34 -17.96 -47.79 45.54
N LYS A 35 -19.00 -47.26 46.21
CA LYS A 35 -20.42 -47.57 45.98
C LYS A 35 -20.86 -47.24 44.53
N PRO A 36 -21.83 -47.99 43.96
CA PRO A 36 -22.34 -47.81 42.58
C PRO A 36 -22.91 -46.42 42.25
N SER A 37 -23.23 -45.61 43.26
CA SER A 37 -23.77 -44.25 43.10
C SER A 37 -22.72 -43.20 42.71
N ILE A 38 -21.44 -43.41 43.05
CA ILE A 38 -20.35 -42.48 42.71
C ILE A 38 -19.92 -42.67 41.23
N TRP A 39 -20.14 -43.87 40.68
CA TRP A 39 -19.81 -44.20 39.29
C TRP A 39 -20.67 -43.44 38.27
N LYS A 40 -21.98 -43.25 38.54
CA LYS A 40 -22.88 -42.42 37.70
C LYS A 40 -22.52 -40.93 37.69
N VAL A 41 -21.97 -40.42 38.79
CA VAL A 41 -21.48 -39.03 38.87
C VAL A 41 -20.14 -38.90 38.13
N PHE A 42 -19.31 -39.94 38.15
CA PHE A 42 -18.08 -40.00 37.34
C PHE A 42 -18.36 -40.08 35.84
N GLU A 43 -19.34 -40.88 35.39
CA GLU A 43 -19.77 -40.94 33.98
C GLU A 43 -20.21 -39.57 33.45
N THR A 44 -21.04 -38.84 34.21
CA THR A 44 -21.56 -37.54 33.77
C THR A 44 -20.49 -36.43 33.74
N LYS A 45 -19.51 -36.48 34.65
CA LYS A 45 -18.35 -35.56 34.64
C LYS A 45 -17.31 -35.93 33.59
N ALA A 46 -17.06 -37.23 33.39
CA ALA A 46 -16.18 -37.75 32.35
C ALA A 46 -16.74 -37.46 30.96
N LEU A 47 -18.04 -37.65 30.69
CA LEU A 47 -18.69 -37.29 29.43
C LEU A 47 -18.66 -35.79 29.12
N LYS A 48 -18.76 -34.93 30.16
CA LYS A 48 -18.64 -33.47 30.00
C LYS A 48 -17.21 -33.05 29.69
N ASN A 49 -16.24 -33.66 30.36
CA ASN A 49 -14.82 -33.50 30.06
C ASN A 49 -14.46 -34.11 28.70
N TYR A 50 -15.10 -35.19 28.28
CA TYR A 50 -14.91 -35.83 26.97
C TYR A 50 -15.48 -34.97 25.85
N LYS A 51 -16.66 -34.35 26.01
CA LYS A 51 -17.18 -33.36 25.05
C LYS A 51 -16.31 -32.10 24.97
N ASN A 52 -15.80 -31.62 26.10
CA ASN A 52 -14.87 -30.50 26.10
C ASN A 52 -13.51 -30.89 25.52
N PHE A 53 -13.02 -32.10 25.78
CA PHE A 53 -11.78 -32.63 25.23
C PHE A 53 -11.92 -32.89 23.74
N VAL A 54 -13.01 -33.49 23.25
CA VAL A 54 -13.31 -33.64 21.82
C VAL A 54 -13.54 -32.28 21.16
N SER A 55 -14.16 -31.30 21.82
CA SER A 55 -14.28 -29.93 21.31
C SER A 55 -12.92 -29.23 21.24
N TYR A 56 -12.07 -29.39 22.25
CA TYR A 56 -10.71 -28.86 22.27
C TYR A 56 -9.80 -29.59 21.27
N PHE A 57 -9.94 -30.90 21.13
CA PHE A 57 -9.15 -31.75 20.24
C PHE A 57 -9.61 -31.58 18.78
N CYS A 58 -10.92 -31.42 18.52
CA CYS A 58 -11.44 -30.98 17.23
C CYS A 58 -11.06 -29.54 16.92
N LYS A 59 -11.09 -28.60 17.89
CA LYS A 59 -10.55 -27.24 17.68
C LYS A 59 -9.04 -27.25 17.43
N PHE A 60 -8.30 -28.14 18.06
CA PHE A 60 -6.85 -28.27 17.90
C PHE A 60 -6.50 -28.91 16.55
N MET A 61 -7.21 -29.97 16.13
CA MET A 61 -7.09 -30.56 14.79
C MET A 61 -7.61 -29.64 13.67
N MET A 62 -8.71 -28.90 13.89
CA MET A 62 -9.22 -27.91 12.93
C MET A 62 -8.40 -26.61 12.90
N SER A 63 -7.59 -26.37 13.93
CA SER A 63 -6.58 -25.29 13.94
C SER A 63 -5.34 -25.66 13.15
N SER A 64 -5.09 -26.95 12.90
CA SER A 64 -3.97 -27.40 12.07
C SER A 64 -4.45 -27.66 10.64
N ASN A 65 -4.13 -26.71 9.75
CA ASN A 65 -4.22 -26.81 8.28
C ASN A 65 -5.56 -26.42 7.65
N LYS A 66 -6.03 -25.20 7.91
CA LYS A 66 -6.96 -24.54 6.99
C LYS A 66 -6.19 -23.99 5.79
N LEU A 67 -6.77 -24.21 4.61
CA LEU A 67 -6.30 -23.65 3.35
C LEU A 67 -6.62 -22.15 3.33
N LYS A 68 -5.70 -21.36 2.80
CA LYS A 68 -5.85 -19.91 2.68
C LYS A 68 -6.43 -19.58 1.31
N GLU A 69 -7.49 -18.79 1.24
CA GLU A 69 -8.24 -18.47 0.02
C GLU A 69 -8.29 -16.97 -0.30
N ALA A 70 -8.03 -16.10 0.68
CA ALA A 70 -8.28 -14.66 0.59
C ALA A 70 -7.16 -13.86 1.25
N PHE A 71 -6.51 -13.01 0.45
CA PHE A 71 -5.51 -12.06 0.90
C PHE A 71 -5.99 -10.65 0.61
N GLU A 72 -5.70 -9.72 1.51
CA GLU A 72 -5.99 -8.30 1.34
C GLU A 72 -4.71 -7.49 1.53
N VAL A 73 -4.64 -6.33 0.87
CA VAL A 73 -3.50 -5.43 1.02
C VAL A 73 -3.56 -4.78 2.40
N GLU A 74 -2.52 -5.02 3.19
CA GLU A 74 -2.34 -4.38 4.50
C GLU A 74 -1.63 -3.03 4.33
N THR A 75 -0.51 -3.02 3.61
CA THR A 75 0.27 -1.80 3.37
C THR A 75 0.94 -1.82 2.00
N LYS A 76 1.08 -0.64 1.40
CA LYS A 76 1.87 -0.40 0.19
C LYS A 76 3.03 0.53 0.54
N TYR A 77 4.26 0.09 0.31
CA TYR A 77 5.45 0.92 0.40
C TYR A 77 5.89 1.28 -1.02
N GLY A 78 5.99 2.56 -1.32
CA GLY A 78 6.51 3.03 -2.61
C GLY A 78 7.80 3.81 -2.43
N ALA A 79 8.52 3.99 -3.54
CA ALA A 79 9.62 4.95 -3.55
C ALA A 79 9.12 6.36 -3.21
N PHE A 80 9.78 6.98 -2.24
CA PHE A 80 9.51 8.35 -1.79
C PHE A 80 10.55 9.35 -2.31
N TYR A 81 11.72 8.87 -2.72
CA TYR A 81 12.78 9.66 -3.36
C TYR A 81 13.17 9.03 -4.69
N MET A 82 13.17 9.82 -5.76
CA MET A 82 13.54 9.38 -7.12
C MET A 82 14.59 10.32 -7.73
N GLY A 83 15.46 10.86 -6.88
CA GLY A 83 16.43 11.89 -7.25
C GLY A 83 15.85 13.31 -7.16
N GLY A 84 16.73 14.30 -7.20
CA GLY A 84 16.38 15.72 -7.06
C GLY A 84 16.76 16.30 -5.69
N ASN A 85 16.23 17.49 -5.39
CA ASN A 85 16.56 18.20 -4.16
C ASN A 85 16.07 17.47 -2.92
N ILE A 86 16.83 17.58 -1.84
CA ILE A 86 16.48 17.13 -0.49
C ILE A 86 16.67 18.32 0.43
N GLU A 87 15.78 18.47 1.40
CA GLU A 87 15.94 19.46 2.46
C GLU A 87 15.48 18.92 3.80
N TRP A 88 16.06 19.46 4.86
CA TRP A 88 15.74 19.09 6.23
C TRP A 88 14.87 20.18 6.86
N SER A 89 13.85 19.78 7.63
CA SER A 89 13.13 20.71 8.51
C SER A 89 14.07 21.32 9.56
N ALA A 90 13.83 22.59 9.91
CA ALA A 90 14.56 23.28 10.98
C ALA A 90 14.55 22.47 12.29
N ASP A 91 13.42 21.86 12.65
CA ASP A 91 13.25 21.05 13.87
C ASP A 91 14.03 19.72 13.85
N GLY A 92 14.46 19.27 12.68
CA GLY A 92 15.14 18.00 12.49
C GLY A 92 14.28 16.74 12.39
N ASP A 93 12.99 16.81 12.71
CA ASP A 93 12.14 15.62 12.70
C ASP A 93 11.72 15.15 11.30
N TYR A 94 11.77 16.02 10.29
CA TYR A 94 11.28 15.73 8.95
C TYR A 94 12.33 15.99 7.86
N ILE A 95 12.40 15.08 6.90
CA ILE A 95 13.15 15.23 5.65
C ILE A 95 12.16 15.36 4.51
N LEU A 96 12.37 16.35 3.66
CA LEU A 96 11.58 16.56 2.45
C LEU A 96 12.38 16.06 1.25
N CYS A 97 11.73 15.21 0.46
CA CYS A 97 12.33 14.50 -0.66
C CYS A 97 11.52 14.74 -1.92
N GLN A 98 12.20 14.95 -3.03
CA GLN A 98 11.55 15.02 -4.34
C GLN A 98 11.22 13.61 -4.86
N LYS A 99 9.97 13.43 -5.26
CA LYS A 99 9.47 12.38 -6.14
C LYS A 99 8.99 13.04 -7.43
N ILE A 100 8.93 12.29 -8.53
CA ILE A 100 8.41 12.78 -9.81
C ILE A 100 7.03 13.42 -9.58
N GLY A 101 6.93 14.74 -9.77
CA GLY A 101 5.70 15.53 -9.60
C GLY A 101 5.22 15.77 -8.14
N VAL A 102 5.86 15.17 -7.13
CA VAL A 102 5.39 15.18 -5.74
C VAL A 102 6.54 15.42 -4.76
N VAL A 103 6.36 16.22 -3.73
CA VAL A 103 7.32 16.32 -2.60
C VAL A 103 6.83 15.41 -1.47
N SER A 104 7.61 14.39 -1.12
CA SER A 104 7.31 13.52 0.01
C SER A 104 7.97 14.06 1.27
N VAL A 105 7.21 14.13 2.36
CA VAL A 105 7.70 14.50 3.69
C VAL A 105 7.85 13.22 4.50
N VAL A 106 9.06 12.91 4.91
CA VAL A 106 9.44 11.69 5.64
C VAL A 106 9.79 12.06 7.06
N ASN A 107 9.19 11.38 8.04
CA ASN A 107 9.58 11.53 9.43
C ASN A 107 10.84 10.69 9.71
N VAL A 108 11.89 11.31 10.24
CA VAL A 108 13.20 10.69 10.49
C VAL A 108 13.12 9.59 11.54
N ASN A 109 12.36 9.82 12.62
CA ASN A 109 12.28 8.90 13.76
C ASN A 109 11.43 7.66 13.46
N LYS A 110 10.40 7.81 12.62
CA LYS A 110 9.49 6.71 12.25
C LYS A 110 9.87 6.02 10.94
N GLY A 111 10.64 6.67 10.07
CA GLY A 111 10.95 6.18 8.73
C GLY A 111 9.71 6.09 7.81
N SER A 112 8.63 6.80 8.14
CA SER A 112 7.37 6.78 7.39
C SER A 112 7.12 8.10 6.67
N VAL A 113 6.56 8.03 5.46
CA VAL A 113 6.05 9.20 4.75
C VAL A 113 4.83 9.74 5.49
N SER A 114 4.89 10.99 5.96
CA SER A 114 3.79 11.65 6.66
C SER A 114 2.81 12.31 5.71
N VAL A 115 3.33 13.03 4.70
CA VAL A 115 2.51 13.78 3.73
C VAL A 115 3.19 13.76 2.37
N SER A 116 2.42 13.55 1.32
CA SER A 116 2.84 13.75 -0.08
C SER A 116 2.19 15.01 -0.64
N LEU A 117 2.99 15.98 -1.06
CA LEU A 117 2.55 17.26 -1.60
C LEU A 117 2.63 17.26 -3.11
N GLY A 118 1.48 17.33 -3.77
CA GLY A 118 1.35 17.26 -5.22
C GLY A 118 -0.03 16.74 -5.57
N GLU A 119 -0.66 17.30 -6.59
CA GLU A 119 -1.98 16.87 -7.05
C GLU A 119 -1.81 15.58 -7.86
N THR A 120 -1.97 14.42 -7.21
CA THR A 120 -2.13 13.13 -7.89
C THR A 120 -3.61 12.90 -8.19
N GLY A 121 -4.19 13.76 -9.02
CA GLY A 121 -5.50 13.49 -9.61
C GLY A 121 -5.31 12.65 -10.86
N PRO A 122 -6.17 11.64 -11.13
CA PRO A 122 -6.06 10.81 -12.35
C PRO A 122 -6.21 11.59 -13.67
N ASP A 123 -6.70 12.83 -13.62
CA ASP A 123 -7.03 13.67 -14.79
C ASP A 123 -6.12 14.90 -15.00
N GLN A 124 -5.01 15.03 -14.26
CA GLN A 124 -4.07 16.14 -14.43
C GLN A 124 -2.69 15.63 -14.88
N ASP A 125 -2.18 16.20 -15.97
CA ASP A 125 -0.82 15.90 -16.47
C ASP A 125 0.20 16.01 -15.32
N GLU A 126 1.05 14.99 -15.16
CA GLU A 126 2.10 14.95 -14.14
C GLU A 126 3.11 16.09 -14.36
N ASP A 127 2.86 17.24 -13.75
CA ASP A 127 3.76 18.40 -13.85
C ASP A 127 4.98 18.20 -12.95
N THR A 128 6.07 17.75 -13.56
CA THR A 128 7.33 17.44 -12.88
C THR A 128 7.86 18.66 -12.12
N ILE A 129 8.16 18.46 -10.85
CA ILE A 129 8.88 19.46 -10.04
C ILE A 129 10.32 19.51 -10.51
N ASN A 130 10.88 20.70 -10.69
CA ASN A 130 12.29 20.91 -11.00
C ASN A 130 13.10 21.08 -9.71
N THR A 131 12.63 21.96 -8.82
CA THR A 131 13.27 22.26 -7.54
C THR A 131 12.24 22.68 -6.52
N PHE A 132 12.47 22.40 -5.25
CA PHE A 132 11.74 23.00 -4.15
C PHE A 132 12.70 23.53 -3.08
N THR A 133 12.17 24.40 -2.22
CA THR A 133 12.85 24.85 -1.01
C THR A 133 11.87 25.15 0.13
N LEU A 134 12.32 24.95 1.37
CA LEU A 134 11.61 25.12 2.63
C LEU A 134 11.91 26.51 3.19
N PHE A 135 10.90 27.10 3.82
CA PHE A 135 11.11 28.33 4.58
C PHE A 135 11.94 28.09 5.85
N PRO A 136 12.69 29.10 6.32
CA PRO A 136 13.41 29.03 7.60
C PRO A 136 12.51 28.63 8.78
N ASP A 137 11.26 29.11 8.78
CA ASP A 137 10.27 28.81 9.82
C ASP A 137 9.68 27.39 9.72
N SER A 138 10.07 26.61 8.71
CA SER A 138 9.61 25.25 8.43
C SER A 138 8.09 25.08 8.29
N GLU A 139 7.33 26.16 8.06
CA GLU A 139 5.87 26.09 7.89
C GLU A 139 5.45 25.93 6.41
N PHE A 140 6.18 26.59 5.51
CA PHE A 140 5.85 26.63 4.09
C PHE A 140 6.95 26.05 3.21
N ILE A 141 6.55 25.61 2.02
CA ILE A 141 7.45 25.12 0.95
C ILE A 141 7.11 25.87 -0.33
N VAL A 142 8.14 26.26 -1.08
CA VAL A 142 8.01 26.72 -2.46
C VAL A 142 8.51 25.63 -3.40
N SER A 143 7.65 25.14 -4.29
CA SER A 143 8.06 24.28 -5.40
C SER A 143 8.02 25.04 -6.72
N HIS A 144 8.95 24.73 -7.62
CA HIS A 144 8.95 25.17 -9.00
C HIS A 144 8.69 23.99 -9.93
N HIS A 145 7.70 24.13 -10.78
CA HIS A 145 7.28 23.10 -11.72
C HIS A 145 7.81 23.37 -13.13
N LYS A 146 7.86 22.31 -13.95
CA LYS A 146 8.26 22.41 -15.37
C LYS A 146 7.33 23.28 -16.19
N SER A 147 6.07 23.44 -15.78
CA SER A 147 5.14 24.46 -16.31
C SER A 147 5.61 25.91 -16.14
N GLY A 148 6.69 26.17 -15.41
CA GLY A 148 7.20 27.52 -15.16
C GLY A 148 6.49 28.25 -14.01
N LEU A 149 5.69 27.52 -13.22
CA LEU A 149 4.94 28.04 -12.08
C LEU A 149 5.68 27.79 -10.76
N PHE A 150 5.60 28.76 -9.85
CA PHE A 150 5.88 28.57 -8.43
C PHE A 150 4.57 28.22 -7.72
N LYS A 151 4.61 27.18 -6.89
CA LYS A 151 3.52 26.78 -5.99
C LYS A 151 3.99 26.92 -4.54
N LEU A 152 3.22 27.64 -3.73
CA LEU A 152 3.44 27.78 -2.28
C LEU A 152 2.53 26.84 -1.53
N TRP A 153 3.13 25.93 -0.76
CA TRP A 153 2.45 24.88 -0.02
C TRP A 153 2.55 25.12 1.48
N ASP A 154 1.44 24.91 2.17
CA ASP A 154 1.40 24.63 3.59
C ASP A 154 1.46 23.11 3.76
N TRP A 155 2.64 22.60 4.14
CA TRP A 155 2.87 21.17 4.10
C TRP A 155 2.30 20.43 5.29
N LYS A 156 2.14 21.09 6.44
CA LYS A 156 1.48 20.51 7.61
C LYS A 156 -0.01 20.31 7.34
N ALA A 157 -0.64 21.26 6.63
CA ALA A 157 -2.04 21.16 6.22
C ALA A 157 -2.25 20.37 4.90
N GLY A 158 -1.20 20.14 4.12
CA GLY A 158 -1.28 19.52 2.79
C GLY A 158 -2.01 20.38 1.75
N LYS A 159 -2.05 21.71 1.93
CA LYS A 159 -2.85 22.63 1.11
C LYS A 159 -1.98 23.57 0.29
N LEU A 160 -2.39 23.76 -0.97
CA LEU A 160 -1.82 24.77 -1.85
C LEU A 160 -2.36 26.16 -1.45
N LYS A 161 -1.48 27.09 -1.08
CA LYS A 161 -1.86 28.47 -0.74
C LYS A 161 -1.94 29.37 -1.96
N LYS A 162 -0.92 29.32 -2.83
CA LYS A 162 -0.80 30.27 -3.95
C LYS A 162 0.02 29.70 -5.11
N MET A 163 -0.29 30.17 -6.31
CA MET A 163 0.49 29.94 -7.53
C MET A 163 0.84 31.26 -8.22
N TRP A 164 2.06 31.38 -8.74
CA TRP A 164 2.49 32.51 -9.58
C TRP A 164 3.53 32.10 -10.63
N LYS A 165 3.70 32.92 -11.68
CA LYS A 165 4.61 32.63 -12.80
C LYS A 165 6.03 33.06 -12.49
N SER A 166 7.01 32.25 -12.87
CA SER A 166 8.43 32.48 -12.59
C SER A 166 9.14 33.48 -13.51
N ILE A 167 8.52 33.98 -14.59
CA ILE A 167 9.10 34.98 -15.54
C ILE A 167 10.45 34.55 -16.19
N HIS A 168 11.08 33.45 -15.75
CA HIS A 168 12.26 32.86 -16.36
C HIS A 168 11.92 32.29 -17.74
N ASN A 169 12.88 32.38 -18.66
CA ASN A 169 12.75 31.82 -20.01
C ASN A 169 13.10 30.32 -20.06
N GLY A 170 13.57 29.76 -18.96
CA GLY A 170 13.94 28.35 -18.81
C GLY A 170 13.64 27.84 -17.40
N PRO A 171 13.85 26.55 -17.13
CA PRO A 171 13.63 25.96 -15.81
C PRO A 171 14.48 26.64 -14.73
N VAL A 172 13.90 26.82 -13.55
CA VAL A 172 14.63 27.27 -12.36
C VAL A 172 15.43 26.09 -11.81
N ALA A 173 16.75 26.28 -11.68
CA ALA A 173 17.71 25.27 -11.27
C ALA A 173 18.00 25.28 -9.76
N LYS A 174 17.87 26.44 -9.10
CA LYS A 174 17.93 26.58 -7.64
C LYS A 174 17.05 27.72 -7.14
N ILE A 175 16.53 27.56 -5.93
CA ILE A 175 15.76 28.57 -5.19
C ILE A 175 16.44 28.72 -3.83
N ALA A 176 16.52 29.95 -3.33
CA ALA A 176 16.93 30.22 -1.96
C ALA A 176 15.98 31.24 -1.35
N ILE A 177 15.70 31.11 -0.05
CA ILE A 177 14.87 32.04 0.72
C ILE A 177 15.77 32.79 1.70
N SER A 178 15.48 34.07 1.94
CA SER A 178 16.20 34.87 2.93
C SER A 178 15.91 34.37 4.34
N SER A 179 16.84 34.59 5.28
CA SER A 179 16.65 34.22 6.69
C SER A 179 15.43 34.91 7.33
N ASP A 180 15.02 36.08 6.82
CA ASP A 180 13.81 36.79 7.25
C ASP A 180 12.50 36.19 6.70
N GLY A 181 12.57 35.26 5.74
CA GLY A 181 11.39 34.67 5.07
C GLY A 181 10.61 35.62 4.16
N LEU A 182 11.05 36.87 3.99
CA LEU A 182 10.36 37.90 3.21
C LEU A 182 10.72 37.90 1.73
N SER A 183 11.94 37.48 1.40
CA SER A 183 12.46 37.54 0.03
C SER A 183 12.91 36.17 -0.43
N MET A 184 12.65 35.88 -1.70
CA MET A 184 13.07 34.66 -2.36
C MET A 184 13.92 35.00 -3.58
N SER A 185 14.93 34.21 -3.86
CA SER A 185 15.72 34.31 -5.08
C SER A 185 15.62 33.02 -5.88
N SER A 186 15.53 33.16 -7.20
CA SER A 186 15.47 32.04 -8.14
C SER A 186 16.58 32.16 -9.18
N GLY A 187 17.36 31.10 -9.34
CA GLY A 187 18.40 30.97 -10.35
C GLY A 187 17.90 30.10 -11.49
N GLY A 188 17.80 30.68 -12.69
CA GLY A 188 17.35 29.96 -13.88
C GLY A 188 18.48 29.34 -14.68
N SER A 189 18.12 28.44 -15.60
CA SER A 189 19.02 28.03 -16.69
C SER A 189 19.25 29.14 -17.72
N ASP A 190 18.46 30.23 -17.66
CA ASP A 190 18.55 31.41 -18.52
C ASP A 190 19.64 32.41 -18.08
N SER A 191 20.60 31.95 -17.27
CA SER A 191 21.73 32.70 -16.71
C SER A 191 21.36 33.94 -15.88
N ASN A 192 20.07 34.10 -15.55
CA ASN A 192 19.57 35.18 -14.73
C ASN A 192 19.23 34.68 -13.34
N VAL A 193 19.54 35.50 -12.34
CA VAL A 193 19.03 35.34 -10.98
C VAL A 193 17.99 36.41 -10.75
N ARG A 194 16.79 36.02 -10.33
CA ARG A 194 15.68 36.94 -10.03
C ARG A 194 15.38 36.93 -8.55
N MET A 195 14.97 38.09 -8.04
CA MET A 195 14.54 38.27 -6.66
C MET A 195 13.04 38.56 -6.61
N TRP A 196 12.38 37.96 -5.65
CA TRP A 196 10.95 37.97 -5.44
C TRP A 196 10.64 38.46 -4.04
N ASP A 197 9.68 39.37 -3.96
CA ASP A 197 9.02 39.68 -2.69
C ASP A 197 7.90 38.66 -2.48
N LEU A 198 7.95 37.94 -1.36
CA LEU A 198 6.97 36.90 -1.03
C LEU A 198 5.65 37.48 -0.49
N GLN A 199 5.64 38.73 -0.01
CA GLN A 199 4.39 39.38 0.42
C GLN A 199 3.52 39.77 -0.78
N HIS A 200 4.14 40.35 -1.80
CA HIS A 200 3.44 40.84 -3.00
C HIS A 200 3.50 39.86 -4.19
N HIS A 201 4.28 38.79 -4.08
CA HIS A 201 4.55 37.80 -5.15
C HIS A 201 5.01 38.45 -6.45
N ALA A 202 5.82 39.49 -6.35
CA ALA A 202 6.32 40.27 -7.48
C ALA A 202 7.84 40.16 -7.59
N CYS A 203 8.34 40.20 -8.84
CA CYS A 203 9.77 40.27 -9.10
C CYS A 203 10.27 41.68 -8.79
N THR A 204 11.20 41.81 -7.84
CA THR A 204 11.78 43.11 -7.43
C THR A 204 12.99 43.45 -8.31
N HIS A 205 13.94 42.51 -8.41
CA HIS A 205 15.19 42.70 -9.13
C HIS A 205 15.51 41.52 -10.04
N SER A 206 16.21 41.80 -11.14
CA SER A 206 16.81 40.81 -12.03
C SER A 206 18.30 41.06 -12.08
N PHE A 207 19.09 40.14 -11.54
CA PHE A 207 20.55 40.18 -11.57
C PHE A 207 21.05 39.50 -12.84
N LYS A 208 21.89 40.22 -13.57
CA LYS A 208 22.56 39.78 -14.79
C LYS A 208 24.06 39.80 -14.54
N GLY A 209 24.80 38.93 -15.20
CA GLY A 209 26.27 38.87 -15.09
C GLY A 209 26.81 37.45 -15.09
N ILE A 210 25.99 36.48 -14.68
CA ILE A 210 26.31 35.06 -14.77
C ILE A 210 26.08 34.55 -16.20
N GLN A 211 26.93 33.63 -16.65
CA GLN A 211 26.77 32.81 -17.83
C GLN A 211 26.50 31.35 -17.41
N GLY A 212 25.80 30.64 -18.28
CA GLY A 212 25.39 29.25 -18.03
C GLY A 212 24.34 29.09 -16.93
N VAL A 213 24.24 27.87 -16.39
CA VAL A 213 23.19 27.48 -15.45
C VAL A 213 23.59 27.80 -14.02
N VAL A 214 22.71 28.48 -13.28
CA VAL A 214 22.93 28.77 -11.86
C VAL A 214 22.94 27.46 -11.06
N SER A 215 24.08 27.12 -10.47
CA SER A 215 24.28 25.87 -9.72
C SER A 215 24.11 26.05 -8.23
N VAL A 216 24.53 27.19 -7.70
CA VAL A 216 24.43 27.51 -6.27
C VAL A 216 23.81 28.90 -6.10
N LEU A 217 22.92 29.01 -5.13
CA LEU A 217 22.25 30.24 -4.75
C LEU A 217 22.09 30.25 -3.23
N ALA A 218 22.56 31.29 -2.56
CA ALA A 218 22.45 31.39 -1.10
C ALA A 218 22.45 32.85 -0.62
N PHE A 219 21.62 33.14 0.38
CA PHE A 219 21.63 34.42 1.08
C PHE A 219 22.69 34.43 2.19
N HIS A 220 23.19 35.61 2.51
CA HIS A 220 24.02 35.80 3.68
C HIS A 220 23.20 35.54 4.98
N PRO A 221 23.77 34.82 5.99
CA PRO A 221 23.04 34.51 7.23
C PRO A 221 22.58 35.75 8.00
N ASP A 222 23.46 36.75 8.11
CA ASP A 222 23.14 38.06 8.72
C ASP A 222 22.24 38.88 7.79
N THR A 223 21.02 39.11 8.25
CA THR A 223 19.94 39.84 7.57
C THR A 223 20.30 41.30 7.38
N LYS A 224 21.22 41.87 8.17
CA LYS A 224 21.63 43.28 8.02
C LYS A 224 22.51 43.52 6.81
N LYS A 225 23.30 42.54 6.39
CA LYS A 225 24.23 42.71 5.26
C LYS A 225 23.52 42.66 3.91
N GLN A 226 22.36 41.99 3.82
CA GLN A 226 21.52 42.00 2.63
C GLN A 226 22.32 41.65 1.36
N LEU A 227 23.09 40.55 1.43
CA LEU A 227 23.92 40.05 0.31
C LEU A 227 23.37 38.73 -0.22
N LEU A 228 23.38 38.60 -1.55
CA LEU A 228 23.03 37.39 -2.28
C LEU A 228 24.27 36.86 -3.01
N PHE A 229 24.55 35.57 -2.83
CA PHE A 229 25.63 34.86 -3.49
C PHE A 229 25.04 33.90 -4.52
N ALA A 230 25.56 33.92 -5.74
CA ALA A 230 25.26 32.89 -6.72
C ALA A 230 26.50 32.48 -7.51
N ALA A 231 26.52 31.22 -7.92
CA ALA A 231 27.53 30.68 -8.82
C ALA A 231 26.82 29.96 -9.98
N GLY A 232 27.36 30.15 -11.17
CA GLY A 232 26.94 29.43 -12.38
C GLY A 232 28.06 28.54 -12.90
N ASP A 233 28.05 28.31 -14.22
CA ASP A 233 29.13 27.58 -14.90
C ASP A 233 30.41 28.43 -15.07
N ASP A 234 30.33 29.73 -14.76
CA ASP A 234 31.38 30.74 -14.88
C ASP A 234 32.58 30.57 -13.95
N THR A 235 32.58 29.53 -13.10
CA THR A 235 33.61 29.25 -12.07
C THR A 235 33.80 30.35 -11.01
N LYS A 236 33.01 31.42 -11.07
CA LYS A 236 33.05 32.58 -10.19
C LYS A 236 31.81 32.63 -9.30
N ILE A 237 31.98 33.19 -8.10
CA ILE A 237 30.86 33.48 -7.19
C ILE A 237 30.59 34.98 -7.30
N HIS A 238 29.39 35.32 -7.76
CA HIS A 238 28.91 36.69 -7.84
C HIS A 238 28.16 37.06 -6.56
N VAL A 239 28.41 38.27 -6.08
CA VAL A 239 27.80 38.81 -4.85
C VAL A 239 27.06 40.09 -5.19
N TRP A 240 25.74 40.10 -5.00
CA TRP A 240 24.90 41.29 -5.17
C TRP A 240 24.40 41.80 -3.83
N ASN A 241 24.25 43.11 -3.74
CA ASN A 241 23.47 43.74 -2.68
C ASN A 241 21.97 43.68 -3.05
N THR A 242 21.15 43.12 -2.17
CA THR A 242 19.72 42.88 -2.43
C THR A 242 18.91 44.18 -2.49
N GLN A 243 19.31 45.24 -1.78
CA GLN A 243 18.60 46.53 -1.74
C GLN A 243 18.86 47.37 -2.99
N ASN A 244 20.12 47.45 -3.39
CA ASN A 244 20.54 48.31 -4.51
C ASN A 244 20.54 47.59 -5.86
N GLY A 245 20.48 46.26 -5.82
CA GLY A 245 20.56 45.37 -6.96
C GLY A 245 21.84 45.46 -7.78
N ARG A 246 22.90 46.04 -7.21
CA ARG A 246 24.21 46.16 -7.83
C ARG A 246 25.11 45.02 -7.40
N GLU A 247 25.97 44.60 -8.31
CA GLU A 247 27.03 43.64 -8.05
C GLU A 247 28.11 44.32 -7.20
N GLU A 248 28.35 43.79 -6.01
CA GLU A 248 29.34 44.34 -5.09
C GLU A 248 30.70 43.67 -5.30
N ARG A 249 30.72 42.34 -5.51
CA ARG A 249 31.96 41.55 -5.53
C ARG A 249 31.86 40.35 -6.45
N VAL A 250 33.02 39.94 -6.97
CA VAL A 250 33.22 38.71 -7.71
C VAL A 250 34.36 37.94 -7.06
N LEU A 251 34.07 36.76 -6.52
CA LEU A 251 35.08 35.86 -5.97
C LEU A 251 35.54 34.93 -7.09
N SER A 252 36.82 34.99 -7.43
CA SER A 252 37.43 34.17 -8.49
C SER A 252 38.59 33.36 -7.92
N GLY A 253 38.56 32.05 -8.12
CA GLY A 253 39.54 31.13 -7.54
C GLY A 253 39.29 29.67 -7.87
N HIS A 254 38.04 29.30 -8.17
CA HIS A 254 37.73 27.99 -8.72
C HIS A 254 38.02 27.92 -10.22
N PHE A 255 38.37 26.73 -10.70
CA PHE A 255 38.66 26.45 -12.12
C PHE A 255 37.59 25.57 -12.78
N SER A 256 36.62 25.11 -12.01
CA SER A 256 35.49 24.30 -12.47
C SER A 256 34.20 24.75 -11.78
N LYS A 257 33.11 24.06 -12.07
CA LYS A 257 31.78 24.35 -11.53
C LYS A 257 31.79 24.26 -10.00
N ILE A 258 31.21 25.27 -9.38
CA ILE A 258 31.00 25.35 -7.94
C ILE A 258 29.72 24.59 -7.60
N THR A 259 29.80 23.71 -6.61
CA THR A 259 28.75 22.73 -6.27
C THR A 259 28.07 23.07 -4.95
N SER A 260 28.82 23.60 -3.96
CA SER A 260 28.22 24.09 -2.71
C SER A 260 28.93 25.33 -2.16
N ILE A 261 28.16 26.11 -1.39
CA ILE A 261 28.62 27.28 -0.65
C ILE A 261 28.05 27.16 0.78
N SER A 262 28.89 27.36 1.80
CA SER A 262 28.51 27.28 3.21
C SER A 262 29.10 28.44 4.00
N PHE A 263 28.28 29.11 4.81
CA PHE A 263 28.68 30.25 5.62
C PHE A 263 29.07 29.82 7.04
N HIS A 264 30.09 30.46 7.59
CA HIS A 264 30.45 30.30 8.99
C HIS A 264 29.55 31.18 9.87
N ASP A 265 29.31 30.77 11.12
CA ASP A 265 28.46 31.49 12.08
C ASP A 265 28.90 32.94 12.31
N ASP A 266 30.20 33.23 12.19
CA ASP A 266 30.75 34.58 12.32
C ASP A 266 30.26 35.55 11.22
N GLY A 267 29.68 35.04 10.11
CA GLY A 267 29.21 35.86 8.98
C GLY A 267 30.31 36.61 8.24
N ILE A 268 31.58 36.26 8.46
CA ILE A 268 32.75 36.86 7.80
C ILE A 268 33.42 35.83 6.87
N HIS A 269 33.38 34.55 7.25
CA HIS A 269 34.01 33.47 6.54
C HIS A 269 33.00 32.68 5.71
N LEU A 270 33.42 32.29 4.52
CA LEU A 270 32.63 31.50 3.57
C LEU A 270 33.51 30.37 3.04
N VAL A 271 32.97 29.16 2.95
CA VAL A 271 33.63 28.04 2.27
C VAL A 271 32.87 27.71 1.00
N SER A 272 33.61 27.58 -0.10
CA SER A 272 33.08 27.08 -1.38
C SER A 272 33.75 25.76 -1.75
N SER A 273 32.97 24.89 -2.38
CA SER A 273 33.42 23.62 -2.93
C SER A 273 33.19 23.55 -4.43
N GLY A 274 34.07 22.85 -5.14
CA GLY A 274 33.98 22.71 -6.58
C GLY A 274 34.44 21.35 -7.10
N ARG A 275 34.08 21.07 -8.35
CA ARG A 275 34.55 19.90 -9.11
C ARG A 275 36.01 19.99 -9.54
N ASP A 276 36.66 21.12 -9.28
CA ASP A 276 38.11 21.32 -9.44
C ASP A 276 38.93 20.62 -8.35
N LYS A 277 38.28 19.83 -7.49
CA LYS A 277 38.89 19.00 -6.45
C LYS A 277 39.46 19.81 -5.29
N VAL A 278 38.90 21.00 -5.06
CA VAL A 278 39.42 22.00 -4.13
C VAL A 278 38.30 22.58 -3.26
N LEU A 279 38.63 22.86 -2.00
CA LEU A 279 37.84 23.72 -1.10
C LEU A 279 38.53 25.07 -0.93
N ILE A 280 37.78 26.16 -0.99
CA ILE A 280 38.33 27.51 -0.80
C ILE A 280 37.64 28.19 0.39
N LEU A 281 38.44 28.70 1.31
CA LEU A 281 38.01 29.55 2.42
C LEU A 281 38.16 31.02 2.00
N TRP A 282 37.07 31.77 2.02
CA TRP A 282 36.97 33.17 1.64
C TRP A 282 36.76 34.08 2.84
N ASN A 283 37.24 35.32 2.73
CA ASN A 283 36.80 36.42 3.57
C ASN A 283 35.79 37.28 2.82
N ILE A 284 34.54 37.30 3.30
CA ILE A 284 33.44 38.05 2.68
C ILE A 284 33.73 39.56 2.68
N THR A 285 34.26 40.10 3.78
CA THR A 285 34.48 41.55 3.93
C THR A 285 35.64 42.08 3.09
N LYS A 286 36.61 41.23 2.73
CA LYS A 286 37.74 41.58 1.86
C LYS A 286 37.58 41.09 0.42
N GLY A 287 36.70 40.12 0.15
CA GLY A 287 36.52 39.51 -1.16
C GLY A 287 37.74 38.68 -1.63
N THR A 288 38.57 38.21 -0.71
CA THR A 288 39.83 37.50 -1.01
C THR A 288 39.79 36.08 -0.49
N ALA A 289 40.46 35.17 -1.21
CA ALA A 289 40.68 33.80 -0.77
C ALA A 289 41.73 33.81 0.35
N ILE A 290 41.37 33.29 1.52
CA ILE A 290 42.29 33.10 2.65
C ILE A 290 43.13 31.85 2.41
N ARG A 291 42.47 30.75 2.02
CA ARG A 291 43.11 29.44 1.89
C ARG A 291 42.43 28.58 0.83
N THR A 292 43.23 27.81 0.13
CA THR A 292 42.82 26.86 -0.90
C THR A 292 43.33 25.48 -0.49
N VAL A 293 42.43 24.52 -0.27
CA VAL A 293 42.73 23.16 0.22
C VAL A 293 42.45 22.17 -0.91
N PRO A 294 43.47 21.49 -1.47
CA PRO A 294 43.25 20.45 -2.46
C PRO A 294 42.77 19.16 -1.78
N VAL A 295 41.58 18.70 -2.15
CA VAL A 295 40.93 17.48 -1.64
C VAL A 295 41.17 16.28 -2.56
N PHE A 296 41.65 16.53 -3.79
CA PHE A 296 41.99 15.52 -4.81
C PHE A 296 40.81 14.60 -5.17
N GLU A 297 39.59 15.10 -5.04
CA GLU A 297 38.33 14.43 -5.35
C GLU A 297 37.29 15.49 -5.70
N GLY A 298 36.46 15.25 -6.72
CA GLY A 298 35.36 16.15 -7.06
C GLY A 298 34.34 16.20 -5.93
N ILE A 299 34.01 17.39 -5.44
CA ILE A 299 33.12 17.58 -4.29
C ILE A 299 31.75 18.00 -4.82
N GLU A 300 30.68 17.32 -4.39
CA GLU A 300 29.30 17.71 -4.71
C GLU A 300 28.63 18.42 -3.53
N GLY A 301 29.06 18.11 -2.30
CA GLY A 301 28.52 18.74 -1.10
C GLY A 301 29.59 19.00 -0.05
N ALA A 302 29.59 20.22 0.47
CA ALA A 302 30.40 20.61 1.62
C ALA A 302 29.63 21.57 2.53
N PHE A 303 29.77 21.38 3.84
CA PHE A 303 29.22 22.26 4.87
C PHE A 303 30.22 22.47 6.01
N ILE A 304 30.14 23.63 6.66
CA ILE A 304 30.94 23.97 7.84
C ILE A 304 30.28 23.36 9.08
N LEU A 305 31.10 22.73 9.93
CA LEU A 305 30.64 22.15 11.21
C LEU A 305 30.54 23.24 12.28
N PRO A 306 29.37 23.43 12.91
CA PRO A 306 29.21 24.38 14.02
C PRO A 306 30.09 24.07 15.21
N LYS A 307 30.35 25.10 16.03
CA LYS A 307 31.23 24.96 17.19
C LYS A 307 30.69 23.99 18.27
N CYS A 308 29.38 23.76 18.32
CA CYS A 308 28.72 22.95 19.36
C CYS A 308 28.60 21.44 19.05
N CYS A 309 29.14 20.95 17.92
CA CYS A 309 28.93 19.55 17.51
C CYS A 309 29.90 18.58 18.19
N ASP A 310 29.36 17.52 18.78
CA ASP A 310 30.12 16.37 19.24
C ASP A 310 30.70 15.61 18.03
N LEU A 311 32.02 15.48 18.00
CA LEU A 311 32.76 14.79 16.95
C LEU A 311 33.36 13.49 17.53
N PRO A 312 33.53 12.44 16.71
CA PRO A 312 34.13 11.18 17.14
C PRO A 312 35.65 11.31 17.44
N PHE A 313 36.23 12.50 17.22
CA PHE A 313 37.60 12.86 17.55
C PHE A 313 37.62 14.21 18.31
N PRO A 314 38.58 14.41 19.23
CA PRO A 314 38.74 15.68 19.92
C PRO A 314 39.19 16.78 18.96
N ARG A 315 38.62 17.99 19.10
CA ARG A 315 39.08 19.17 18.34
C ARG A 315 40.41 19.65 18.92
N GLU A 316 41.46 19.65 18.10
CA GLU A 316 42.80 20.12 18.50
C GLU A 316 42.80 21.65 18.72
N ASN A 317 42.03 22.41 17.92
CA ASN A 317 41.88 23.87 18.01
C ASN A 317 40.42 24.31 18.21
N SER A 318 40.18 25.24 19.16
CA SER A 318 38.86 25.85 19.42
C SER A 318 38.43 26.89 18.39
N ASP A 319 39.40 27.45 17.64
CA ASP A 319 39.17 28.44 16.58
C ASP A 319 39.37 27.87 15.15
N GLY A 320 39.54 26.54 15.05
CA GLY A 320 39.63 25.83 13.78
C GLY A 320 38.28 25.79 13.07
N ILE A 321 38.26 26.12 11.78
CA ILE A 321 37.07 25.98 10.93
C ILE A 321 37.12 24.58 10.32
N TYR A 322 36.22 23.71 10.76
CA TYR A 322 36.10 22.34 10.26
C TYR A 322 35.02 22.26 9.18
N VAL A 323 35.33 21.57 8.10
CA VAL A 323 34.43 21.38 6.94
C VAL A 323 34.29 19.90 6.67
N ALA A 324 33.05 19.42 6.61
CA ALA A 324 32.74 18.10 6.08
C ALA A 324 32.54 18.22 4.56
N ALA A 325 33.22 17.36 3.80
CA ALA A 325 33.14 17.30 2.35
C ALA A 325 32.87 15.86 1.89
N ALA A 326 32.02 15.73 0.87
CA ALA A 326 31.64 14.46 0.27
C ALA A 326 31.55 14.58 -1.26
N GLY A 327 31.95 13.52 -1.95
CA GLY A 327 32.18 13.56 -3.40
C GLY A 327 32.23 12.20 -4.09
N GLU A 328 33.04 12.12 -5.14
CA GLU A 328 33.19 10.97 -6.08
C GLU A 328 33.53 9.63 -5.42
N LYS A 329 34.25 9.62 -4.29
CA LYS A 329 34.66 8.39 -3.60
C LYS A 329 33.55 7.82 -2.71
N GLY A 330 32.45 8.55 -2.53
CA GLY A 330 31.34 8.11 -1.69
C GLY A 330 31.63 8.16 -0.20
N ILE A 331 32.71 8.82 0.25
CA ILE A 331 33.15 8.83 1.65
C ILE A 331 33.09 10.26 2.18
N VAL A 332 32.56 10.46 3.40
CA VAL A 332 32.63 11.77 4.08
C VAL A 332 34.01 11.96 4.70
N LYS A 333 34.63 13.09 4.39
CA LYS A 333 35.92 13.53 4.95
C LYS A 333 35.76 14.84 5.67
N ILE A 334 36.53 15.03 6.74
CA ILE A 334 36.53 16.29 7.51
C ILE A 334 37.89 16.94 7.41
N TRP A 335 37.89 18.22 7.09
CA TRP A 335 39.07 19.05 6.85
C TRP A 335 39.08 20.21 7.83
N GLU A 336 40.25 20.54 8.36
CA GLU A 336 40.48 21.80 9.05
C GLU A 336 41.03 22.83 8.06
N MET A 337 40.26 23.88 7.80
CA MET A 337 40.54 24.81 6.70
C MET A 337 41.70 25.77 6.96
N ARG A 338 42.01 26.09 8.22
CA ARG A 338 43.12 27.01 8.57
C ARG A 338 44.48 26.33 8.38
N GLU A 339 44.62 25.11 8.87
CA GLU A 339 45.85 24.32 8.75
C GLU A 339 45.95 23.56 7.42
N ALA A 340 44.83 23.45 6.68
CA ALA A 340 44.71 22.61 5.48
C ALA A 340 45.03 21.14 5.76
N ARG A 341 44.62 20.65 6.93
CA ARG A 341 44.86 19.28 7.39
C ARG A 341 43.59 18.45 7.29
N GLN A 342 43.75 17.21 6.83
CA GLN A 342 42.68 16.22 6.85
C GLN A 342 42.60 15.61 8.25
N VAL A 343 41.45 15.75 8.90
CA VAL A 343 41.27 15.35 10.30
C VAL A 343 40.60 13.98 10.39
N TYR A 344 39.65 13.69 9.49
CA TYR A 344 38.88 12.44 9.55
C TYR A 344 38.53 11.88 8.17
N ILE A 345 38.50 10.54 8.10
CA ILE A 345 38.04 9.74 6.96
C ILE A 345 37.03 8.73 7.49
N GLN A 346 35.83 8.72 6.94
CA GLN A 346 34.86 7.66 7.19
C GLN A 346 35.42 6.33 6.65
N LYS A 347 35.58 5.33 7.53
CA LYS A 347 36.19 4.05 7.18
C LYS A 347 35.27 3.14 6.36
N ASN A 348 33.96 3.19 6.61
CA ASN A 348 32.96 2.37 5.91
C ASN A 348 31.91 3.28 5.29
N SER A 349 31.81 3.25 3.95
CA SER A 349 30.72 3.89 3.23
C SER A 349 29.77 2.84 2.68
N LEU A 350 28.48 3.10 2.82
CA LEU A 350 27.40 2.35 2.17
C LEU A 350 27.23 2.75 0.69
N VAL A 351 27.92 3.81 0.25
CA VAL A 351 27.87 4.31 -1.12
C VAL A 351 29.07 3.80 -1.89
N SER A 352 28.84 3.15 -3.03
CA SER A 352 29.93 2.72 -3.91
C SER A 352 30.64 3.93 -4.52
N SER A 353 31.97 3.88 -4.58
CA SER A 353 32.76 4.89 -5.28
C SER A 353 32.42 4.93 -6.78
N ALA A 354 32.48 6.11 -7.39
CA ALA A 354 32.31 6.25 -8.83
C ALA A 354 33.32 5.38 -9.60
N LYS A 355 32.84 4.68 -10.64
CA LYS A 355 33.67 3.76 -11.47
C LYS A 355 34.58 4.49 -12.47
N GLU A 356 34.28 5.76 -12.76
CA GLU A 356 35.00 6.60 -13.73
C GLU A 356 35.46 7.91 -13.06
N GLU A 357 36.60 8.46 -13.50
CA GLU A 357 37.06 9.77 -13.03
C GLU A 357 36.06 10.86 -13.44
N GLY A 358 35.52 11.61 -12.46
CA GLY A 358 34.46 12.60 -12.69
C GLY A 358 33.03 12.07 -12.52
N GLY A 359 32.86 10.80 -12.16
CA GLY A 359 31.55 10.20 -11.89
C GLY A 359 30.94 10.64 -10.55
N LEU A 360 29.62 10.68 -10.48
CA LEU A 360 28.89 11.06 -9.27
C LEU A 360 28.69 9.83 -8.37
N ALA A 361 28.92 9.99 -7.06
CA ALA A 361 28.60 8.97 -6.05
C ALA A 361 27.65 9.53 -5.00
N ILE A 362 28.00 10.70 -4.42
CA ILE A 362 27.13 11.47 -3.53
C ILE A 362 26.61 12.69 -4.28
N THR A 363 25.30 12.92 -4.24
CA THR A 363 24.63 14.05 -4.90
C THR A 363 24.39 15.21 -3.94
N HIS A 364 23.99 14.91 -2.70
CA HIS A 364 23.73 15.91 -1.67
C HIS A 364 24.33 15.50 -0.33
N LEU A 365 24.87 16.49 0.36
CA LEU A 365 25.37 16.38 1.73
C LEU A 365 24.69 17.48 2.55
N LEU A 366 23.89 17.08 3.54
CA LEU A 366 23.18 18.00 4.41
C LEU A 366 23.50 17.69 5.86
N TYR A 367 23.51 18.73 6.68
CA TYR A 367 23.78 18.63 8.11
C TYR A 367 22.67 19.28 8.90
N ASN A 368 22.20 18.58 9.93
CA ASN A 368 21.30 19.16 10.91
C ASN A 368 22.03 19.39 12.25
N PRO A 369 22.13 20.65 12.71
CA PRO A 369 22.82 20.98 13.97
C PRO A 369 22.10 20.49 15.22
N ILE A 370 20.76 20.30 15.19
CA ILE A 370 19.98 19.95 16.38
C ILE A 370 20.11 18.47 16.74
N ILE A 371 20.06 17.59 15.73
CA ILE A 371 20.14 16.13 15.93
C ILE A 371 21.60 15.65 15.84
N ASN A 372 22.51 16.49 15.34
CA ASN A 372 23.89 16.15 15.04
C ASN A 372 24.00 14.94 14.08
N CYS A 373 23.19 14.97 13.03
CA CYS A 373 23.13 13.95 11.98
C CYS A 373 23.50 14.55 10.62
N ILE A 374 24.13 13.73 9.79
CA ILE A 374 24.46 14.02 8.40
C ILE A 374 23.55 13.18 7.51
N VAL A 375 22.92 13.81 6.54
CA VAL A 375 22.23 13.12 5.44
C VAL A 375 23.12 13.12 4.22
N ILE A 376 23.34 11.92 3.70
CA ILE A 376 24.00 11.67 2.43
C ILE A 376 22.95 11.15 1.47
N ALA A 377 22.79 11.83 0.34
CA ALA A 377 22.05 11.31 -0.79
C ALA A 377 23.03 10.73 -1.81
N SER A 378 22.86 9.45 -2.14
CA SER A 378 23.65 8.78 -3.17
C SER A 378 23.00 8.87 -4.54
N VAL A 379 23.77 8.66 -5.61
CA VAL A 379 23.25 8.48 -6.97
C VAL A 379 22.26 7.30 -7.06
N ASP A 380 22.44 6.27 -6.24
CA ASP A 380 21.53 5.11 -6.18
C ASP A 380 20.18 5.41 -5.49
N HIS A 381 19.79 6.69 -5.38
CA HIS A 381 18.58 7.18 -4.72
C HIS A 381 18.41 6.75 -3.25
N ASN A 382 19.50 6.37 -2.57
CA ASN A 382 19.48 6.12 -1.14
C ASN A 382 19.73 7.40 -0.36
N ILE A 383 18.96 7.59 0.71
CA ILE A 383 19.18 8.63 1.70
C ILE A 383 19.71 7.94 2.95
N ILE A 384 20.97 8.19 3.26
CA ILE A 384 21.68 7.59 4.39
C ILE A 384 21.82 8.65 5.47
N ILE A 385 21.24 8.37 6.65
CA ILE A 385 21.37 9.23 7.82
C ILE A 385 22.47 8.64 8.70
N HIS A 386 23.57 9.38 8.86
CA HIS A 386 24.64 9.04 9.78
C HIS A 386 24.54 9.91 11.03
N SER A 387 24.55 9.28 12.20
CA SER A 387 24.88 9.98 13.43
C SER A 387 26.39 10.27 13.45
N MET A 388 26.76 11.47 13.86
CA MET A 388 28.16 11.90 13.90
C MET A 388 29.03 11.03 14.85
N ASN A 389 28.39 10.31 15.79
CA ASN A 389 29.08 9.65 16.90
C ASN A 389 29.62 8.24 16.56
N THR A 390 29.00 7.50 15.63
CA THR A 390 29.15 6.03 15.55
C THR A 390 29.40 5.49 14.13
N PHE A 391 30.24 6.14 13.32
CA PHE A 391 30.59 5.79 11.92
C PHE A 391 31.09 4.33 11.62
N GLN A 392 30.83 3.31 12.45
CA GLN A 392 31.32 1.93 12.30
C GLN A 392 30.20 0.91 12.10
N TYR A 393 30.46 -0.07 11.21
CA TYR A 393 29.73 -1.33 11.04
C TYR A 393 30.75 -2.47 10.88
N GLU A 394 30.49 -3.66 11.41
CA GLU A 394 31.38 -4.82 11.32
C GLU A 394 31.15 -5.60 10.02
N GLU A 395 32.17 -5.69 9.15
CA GLU A 395 32.11 -6.54 7.95
C GLU A 395 32.34 -8.01 8.33
N VAL A 396 31.38 -8.88 7.98
CA VAL A 396 31.55 -10.33 8.01
C VAL A 396 32.10 -10.77 6.65
N THR A 397 33.35 -11.22 6.62
CA THR A 397 33.99 -11.75 5.40
C THR A 397 33.60 -13.22 5.21
N ILE A 398 33.08 -13.58 4.03
CA ILE A 398 32.65 -14.95 3.68
C ILE A 398 33.74 -15.59 2.81
N ASN A 399 34.22 -16.78 3.17
CA ASN A 399 35.21 -17.55 2.41
C ASN A 399 34.53 -18.60 1.50
N VAL A 400 34.95 -18.68 0.24
CA VAL A 400 34.45 -19.66 -0.75
C VAL A 400 35.22 -20.96 -0.66
N THR A 401 34.53 -22.10 -0.55
CA THR A 401 35.15 -23.44 -0.41
C THR A 401 35.24 -24.22 -1.72
N HIS A 402 34.23 -24.12 -2.60
CA HIS A 402 34.15 -24.91 -3.85
C HIS A 402 33.52 -24.10 -5.00
N THR A 403 33.97 -24.38 -6.23
CA THR A 403 33.43 -23.78 -7.47
C THR A 403 33.23 -24.85 -8.53
N GLU A 404 32.03 -24.91 -9.12
CA GLU A 404 31.70 -25.84 -10.21
C GLU A 404 30.89 -25.17 -11.32
N LEU A 405 31.04 -25.67 -12.55
CA LEU A 405 30.30 -25.20 -13.72
C LEU A 405 28.97 -25.95 -13.84
N ALA A 406 27.88 -25.29 -13.45
CA ALA A 406 26.56 -25.93 -13.40
C ALA A 406 25.82 -25.94 -14.74
N HIS A 407 25.85 -24.85 -15.52
CA HIS A 407 25.05 -24.68 -16.75
C HIS A 407 25.82 -23.95 -17.86
N GLU A 408 25.35 -24.06 -19.11
CA GLU A 408 25.94 -23.35 -20.26
C GLU A 408 25.50 -21.89 -20.36
N LYS A 409 24.34 -21.57 -19.77
CA LYS A 409 23.76 -20.22 -19.71
C LYS A 409 23.62 -19.76 -18.27
N ASP A 410 23.26 -18.50 -18.11
CA ASP A 410 23.02 -17.85 -16.83
C ASP A 410 22.07 -18.66 -15.93
N ILE A 411 22.42 -18.72 -14.65
CA ILE A 411 21.64 -19.36 -13.60
C ILE A 411 20.79 -18.27 -12.95
N ASN A 412 19.48 -18.46 -12.95
CA ASN A 412 18.54 -17.47 -12.44
C ASN A 412 18.20 -17.70 -10.96
N SER A 413 18.21 -18.95 -10.51
CA SER A 413 17.76 -19.30 -9.15
C SER A 413 18.47 -20.55 -8.63
N ILE A 414 18.69 -20.53 -7.31
CA ILE A 414 19.25 -21.63 -6.54
C ILE A 414 18.33 -21.82 -5.33
N ALA A 415 18.01 -23.07 -5.02
CA ALA A 415 17.33 -23.45 -3.80
C ALA A 415 18.07 -24.57 -3.10
N VAL A 416 18.09 -24.51 -1.78
CA VAL A 416 18.57 -25.59 -0.91
C VAL A 416 17.35 -26.30 -0.35
N SER A 417 17.42 -27.63 -0.29
CA SER A 417 16.39 -28.45 0.32
C SER A 417 16.28 -28.17 1.83
N PRO A 418 15.10 -28.28 2.46
CA PRO A 418 14.96 -28.09 3.91
C PRO A 418 15.78 -29.04 4.79
N ASN A 419 16.27 -30.14 4.23
CA ASN A 419 17.15 -31.11 4.90
C ASN A 419 18.64 -30.91 4.57
N ASP A 420 18.98 -29.80 3.90
CA ASP A 420 20.32 -29.41 3.45
C ASP A 420 21.06 -30.45 2.59
N ARG A 421 20.39 -31.51 2.13
CA ARG A 421 21.02 -32.61 1.38
C ARG A 421 21.17 -32.30 -0.10
N PHE A 422 20.21 -31.57 -0.65
CA PHE A 422 20.10 -31.30 -2.07
C PHE A 422 20.13 -29.81 -2.37
N ILE A 423 20.73 -29.47 -3.50
CA ILE A 423 20.71 -28.13 -4.08
C ILE A 423 20.09 -28.25 -5.46
N ALA A 424 19.17 -27.35 -5.81
CA ALA A 424 18.60 -27.29 -7.13
C ALA A 424 18.92 -25.95 -7.80
N THR A 425 19.30 -26.00 -9.07
CA THR A 425 19.64 -24.83 -9.88
C THR A 425 18.69 -24.74 -11.08
N GLY A 426 18.20 -23.54 -11.36
CA GLY A 426 17.38 -23.24 -12.54
C GLY A 426 18.10 -22.28 -13.49
N SER A 427 18.15 -22.62 -14.77
CA SER A 427 18.88 -21.85 -15.78
C SER A 427 18.02 -21.47 -16.98
N GLN A 428 18.51 -20.47 -17.72
CA GLN A 428 17.99 -20.05 -19.02
C GLN A 428 18.19 -21.10 -20.13
N ASP A 429 19.01 -22.14 -19.88
CA ASP A 429 19.17 -23.29 -20.78
C ASP A 429 17.94 -24.22 -20.84
N LYS A 430 16.84 -23.84 -20.15
CA LYS A 430 15.55 -24.55 -20.05
C LYS A 430 15.59 -25.80 -19.17
N THR A 431 16.70 -26.05 -18.50
CA THR A 431 16.87 -27.18 -17.59
C THR A 431 16.94 -26.70 -16.15
N ALA A 432 16.47 -27.56 -15.25
CA ALA A 432 16.81 -27.46 -13.83
C ALA A 432 17.68 -28.66 -13.48
N LYS A 433 18.72 -28.46 -12.67
CA LYS A 433 19.64 -29.53 -12.24
C LYS A 433 19.55 -29.71 -10.72
N LEU A 434 19.69 -30.96 -10.28
CA LEU A 434 19.73 -31.34 -8.87
C LEU A 434 21.13 -31.81 -8.51
N TRP A 435 21.64 -31.32 -7.38
CA TRP A 435 22.99 -31.51 -6.89
C TRP A 435 22.98 -32.01 -5.44
N THR A 436 24.06 -32.66 -5.03
CA THR A 436 24.34 -32.96 -3.61
C THR A 436 25.01 -31.78 -2.93
N ALA A 437 24.64 -31.47 -1.68
CA ALA A 437 25.22 -30.33 -0.97
C ALA A 437 26.67 -30.55 -0.49
N GLU A 438 27.02 -31.78 -0.11
CA GLU A 438 28.33 -32.09 0.49
C GLU A 438 29.50 -32.06 -0.52
N GLY A 439 29.22 -32.20 -1.81
CA GLY A 439 30.27 -32.27 -2.84
C GLY A 439 29.88 -31.70 -4.19
N LEU A 440 28.75 -30.99 -4.30
CA LEU A 440 28.22 -30.40 -5.54
C LEU A 440 28.12 -31.40 -6.71
N GLN A 441 27.99 -32.71 -6.45
CA GLN A 441 27.88 -33.69 -7.53
C GLN A 441 26.48 -33.68 -8.14
N LEU A 442 26.41 -33.77 -9.47
CA LEU A 442 25.17 -33.79 -10.23
C LEU A 442 24.41 -35.11 -10.01
N LEU A 443 23.19 -35.03 -9.47
CA LEU A 443 22.28 -36.16 -9.29
C LEU A 443 21.37 -36.37 -10.50
N GLY A 444 20.90 -35.29 -11.12
CA GLY A 444 19.89 -35.39 -12.16
C GLY A 444 19.60 -34.08 -12.90
N VAL A 445 19.06 -34.21 -14.11
CA VAL A 445 18.67 -33.09 -14.98
C VAL A 445 17.18 -33.18 -15.29
N LEU A 446 16.44 -32.16 -14.89
CA LEU A 446 15.01 -32.00 -15.14
C LEU A 446 14.80 -31.31 -16.48
N ARG A 447 14.30 -32.07 -17.46
CA ARG A 447 14.02 -31.60 -18.82
C ARG A 447 12.52 -31.61 -19.09
N GLY A 448 11.98 -30.48 -19.53
CA GLY A 448 10.58 -30.42 -19.97
C GLY A 448 9.98 -29.01 -20.07
N HIS A 449 10.67 -27.98 -19.62
CA HIS A 449 10.27 -26.59 -19.87
C HIS A 449 10.58 -26.17 -21.30
N ARG A 450 9.70 -25.34 -21.89
CA ARG A 450 9.87 -24.87 -23.29
C ARG A 450 10.82 -23.68 -23.38
N ARG A 451 10.86 -22.87 -22.31
CA ARG A 451 11.71 -21.68 -22.15
C ARG A 451 12.55 -21.78 -20.87
N GLY A 452 13.34 -20.75 -20.60
CA GLY A 452 14.24 -20.69 -19.45
C GLY A 452 13.50 -20.77 -18.12
N VAL A 453 14.11 -21.45 -17.16
CA VAL A 453 13.59 -21.58 -15.79
C VAL A 453 14.02 -20.35 -14.98
N TRP A 454 13.07 -19.70 -14.31
CA TRP A 454 13.33 -18.49 -13.52
C TRP A 454 13.53 -18.79 -12.04
N CYS A 455 12.66 -19.59 -11.44
CA CYS A 455 12.74 -19.93 -10.03
C CYS A 455 12.65 -21.44 -9.82
N VAL A 456 13.37 -21.92 -8.81
CA VAL A 456 13.30 -23.28 -8.30
C VAL A 456 13.03 -23.22 -6.81
N ARG A 457 12.11 -24.06 -6.30
CA ARG A 457 11.84 -24.20 -4.86
C ARG A 457 11.56 -25.65 -4.49
N PHE A 458 12.09 -26.07 -3.36
CA PHE A 458 11.72 -27.34 -2.75
C PHE A 458 10.41 -27.20 -1.97
N SER A 459 9.57 -28.24 -2.02
CA SER A 459 8.46 -28.34 -1.06
C SER A 459 9.01 -28.54 0.35
N PRO A 460 8.44 -27.89 1.38
CA PRO A 460 8.88 -28.05 2.76
C PRO A 460 8.56 -29.42 3.36
N ILE A 461 7.58 -30.14 2.80
CA ILE A 461 7.14 -31.45 3.33
C ILE A 461 7.26 -32.56 2.27
N ASP A 462 6.88 -32.27 1.03
CA ASP A 462 6.84 -33.29 -0.01
C ASP A 462 8.20 -33.44 -0.70
N GLN A 463 8.51 -34.64 -1.20
CA GLN A 463 9.70 -34.89 -2.02
C GLN A 463 9.52 -34.37 -3.46
N VAL A 464 9.13 -33.11 -3.58
CA VAL A 464 8.76 -32.47 -4.84
C VAL A 464 9.52 -31.17 -5.01
N LEU A 465 9.98 -30.94 -6.24
CA LEU A 465 10.59 -29.69 -6.67
C LEU A 465 9.60 -28.89 -7.53
N LEU A 466 9.41 -27.62 -7.19
CA LEU A 466 8.69 -26.65 -8.01
C LEU A 466 9.67 -25.91 -8.91
N THR A 467 9.27 -25.72 -10.16
CA THR A 467 10.01 -24.92 -11.14
C THR A 467 9.05 -23.97 -11.86
N THR A 468 9.46 -22.71 -12.01
CA THR A 468 8.73 -21.69 -12.79
C THR A 468 9.51 -21.33 -14.04
N SER A 469 8.80 -21.03 -15.12
CA SER A 469 9.42 -20.82 -16.43
C SER A 469 8.83 -19.62 -17.16
N ALA A 470 9.59 -19.10 -18.11
CA ALA A 470 9.16 -18.04 -19.02
C ALA A 470 8.13 -18.51 -20.07
N ASP A 471 7.75 -19.79 -20.06
CA ASP A 471 6.68 -20.38 -20.88
C ASP A 471 5.29 -20.26 -20.25
N CYS A 472 5.16 -19.44 -19.20
CA CYS A 472 3.92 -19.19 -18.46
C CYS A 472 3.42 -20.40 -17.64
N THR A 473 4.25 -21.43 -17.47
CA THR A 473 3.90 -22.65 -16.75
C THR A 473 4.67 -22.79 -15.43
N LEU A 474 4.02 -23.43 -14.45
CA LEU A 474 4.70 -23.99 -13.28
C LEU A 474 4.71 -25.52 -13.40
N LYS A 475 5.83 -26.15 -13.08
CA LYS A 475 5.95 -27.62 -13.10
C LYS A 475 6.44 -28.16 -11.78
N PHE A 476 5.84 -29.27 -11.38
CA PHE A 476 6.29 -30.09 -10.26
C PHE A 476 7.08 -31.28 -10.75
N TRP A 477 8.16 -31.59 -10.05
CA TRP A 477 9.03 -32.72 -10.33
C TRP A 477 9.16 -33.61 -9.11
N SER A 478 9.04 -34.92 -9.31
CA SER A 478 9.42 -35.87 -8.27
C SER A 478 10.93 -35.89 -8.10
N LEU A 479 11.42 -35.84 -6.86
CA LEU A 479 12.86 -35.97 -6.60
C LEU A 479 13.38 -37.41 -6.77
N THR A 480 12.51 -38.42 -6.65
CA THR A 480 12.90 -39.82 -6.80
C THR A 480 13.09 -40.20 -8.26
N ASP A 481 12.12 -39.82 -9.09
CA ASP A 481 12.03 -40.31 -10.47
C ASP A 481 12.46 -39.24 -11.49
N LEU A 482 12.66 -38.00 -11.03
CA LEU A 482 12.99 -36.83 -11.85
C LEU A 482 11.97 -36.55 -12.98
N ASN A 483 10.76 -37.10 -12.85
CA ASN A 483 9.65 -36.94 -13.79
C ASN A 483 8.75 -35.76 -13.40
N CYS A 484 8.13 -35.14 -14.41
CA CYS A 484 7.16 -34.08 -14.20
C CYS A 484 5.83 -34.69 -13.73
N LEU A 485 5.39 -34.32 -12.52
CA LEU A 485 4.15 -34.81 -11.91
C LEU A 485 2.93 -34.02 -12.40
N LYS A 486 3.04 -32.69 -12.40
CA LYS A 486 1.93 -31.77 -12.69
C LYS A 486 2.45 -30.52 -13.39
N THR A 487 1.64 -30.00 -14.30
CA THR A 487 1.85 -28.73 -15.00
C THR A 487 0.69 -27.80 -14.69
N LEU A 488 0.96 -26.63 -14.11
CA LEU A 488 -0.02 -25.58 -13.86
C LEU A 488 0.11 -24.53 -14.96
N GLU A 489 -0.99 -24.25 -15.65
CA GLU A 489 -1.11 -23.23 -16.69
C GLU A 489 -2.18 -22.23 -16.27
N GLY A 490 -1.96 -20.94 -16.53
CA GLY A 490 -2.96 -19.90 -16.28
C GLY A 490 -2.40 -18.50 -16.12
N HIS A 491 -1.07 -18.32 -16.05
CA HIS A 491 -0.46 -17.00 -16.21
C HIS A 491 -0.45 -16.61 -17.69
N GLU A 492 -0.67 -15.33 -17.99
CA GLU A 492 -0.62 -14.84 -19.37
C GLU A 492 0.83 -14.54 -19.81
N SER A 493 1.69 -14.25 -18.83
CA SER A 493 3.09 -13.91 -19.02
C SER A 493 4.05 -14.85 -18.28
N SER A 494 5.35 -14.58 -18.37
CA SER A 494 6.39 -15.35 -17.70
C SER A 494 6.21 -15.36 -16.18
N VAL A 495 6.30 -16.54 -15.57
CA VAL A 495 6.25 -16.67 -14.11
C VAL A 495 7.67 -16.50 -13.56
N LEU A 496 7.87 -15.44 -12.79
CA LEU A 496 9.19 -15.04 -12.30
C LEU A 496 9.53 -15.77 -11.01
N LYS A 497 8.63 -15.77 -10.02
CA LYS A 497 8.86 -16.41 -8.72
C LYS A 497 7.64 -17.20 -8.27
N ALA A 498 7.88 -18.24 -7.47
CA ALA A 498 6.82 -18.94 -6.77
C ALA A 498 7.32 -19.44 -5.41
N GLU A 499 6.39 -19.58 -4.46
CA GLU A 499 6.68 -19.99 -3.10
C GLU A 499 5.55 -20.86 -2.54
N PHE A 500 5.91 -21.79 -1.66
CA PHE A 500 4.98 -22.69 -0.98
C PHE A 500 4.32 -22.02 0.22
N LEU A 501 3.03 -22.34 0.41
CA LEU A 501 2.19 -21.95 1.53
C LEU A 501 1.54 -23.17 2.17
N SER A 502 1.03 -22.99 3.38
CA SER A 502 0.32 -24.00 4.16
C SER A 502 1.06 -25.33 4.18
N ARG A 503 2.38 -25.25 4.44
CA ARG A 503 3.27 -26.41 4.48
C ARG A 503 3.32 -27.24 3.18
N GLY A 504 3.07 -26.63 2.04
CA GLY A 504 3.17 -27.26 0.72
C GLY A 504 1.84 -27.60 0.06
N MET A 505 0.70 -27.38 0.74
CA MET A 505 -0.62 -27.63 0.12
C MET A 505 -1.04 -26.54 -0.86
N GLN A 506 -0.49 -25.33 -0.72
CA GLN A 506 -0.77 -24.19 -1.59
C GLN A 506 0.51 -23.56 -2.12
N LEU A 507 0.34 -22.76 -3.16
CA LEU A 507 1.42 -22.05 -3.83
C LEU A 507 0.98 -20.64 -4.16
N ILE A 508 1.90 -19.68 -4.02
CA ILE A 508 1.77 -18.38 -4.66
C ILE A 508 2.79 -18.27 -5.77
N SER A 509 2.37 -17.66 -6.85
CA SER A 509 3.20 -17.41 -8.03
C SER A 509 3.09 -15.95 -8.43
N SER A 510 4.20 -15.34 -8.82
CA SER A 510 4.28 -13.98 -9.34
C SER A 510 4.50 -14.00 -10.85
N GLY A 511 3.62 -13.29 -11.56
CA GLY A 511 3.67 -13.13 -13.00
C GLY A 511 4.37 -11.86 -13.44
N GLY A 512 4.84 -11.85 -14.69
CA GLY A 512 5.31 -10.65 -15.38
C GLY A 512 4.18 -9.75 -15.90
N ASP A 513 2.94 -10.12 -15.66
CA ASP A 513 1.69 -9.42 -16.01
C ASP A 513 1.22 -8.50 -14.89
N GLY A 514 1.92 -8.48 -13.76
CA GLY A 514 1.52 -7.74 -12.55
C GLY A 514 0.69 -8.56 -11.58
N LEU A 515 0.29 -9.78 -11.97
CA LEU A 515 -0.61 -10.59 -11.19
C LEU A 515 0.13 -11.53 -10.24
N LEU A 516 -0.42 -11.69 -9.05
CA LEU A 516 -0.10 -12.80 -8.17
C LEU A 516 -1.25 -13.82 -8.23
N LYS A 517 -0.91 -15.10 -8.36
CA LYS A 517 -1.92 -16.17 -8.36
C LYS A 517 -1.65 -17.16 -7.25
N LEU A 518 -2.72 -17.50 -6.52
CA LEU A 518 -2.76 -18.50 -5.46
C LEU A 518 -3.33 -19.81 -6.02
N TRP A 519 -2.58 -20.90 -5.85
CA TRP A 519 -2.91 -22.21 -6.40
C TRP A 519 -3.10 -23.25 -5.30
N SER A 520 -3.98 -24.20 -5.56
CA SER A 520 -4.11 -25.43 -4.78
C SER A 520 -3.29 -26.55 -5.43
N VAL A 521 -2.38 -27.17 -4.69
CA VAL A 521 -1.56 -28.28 -5.23
C VAL A 521 -2.40 -29.53 -5.50
N LYS A 522 -3.45 -29.76 -4.69
CA LYS A 522 -4.34 -30.93 -4.82
C LYS A 522 -5.22 -30.84 -6.07
N THR A 523 -5.99 -29.77 -6.21
CA THR A 523 -6.93 -29.58 -7.32
C THR A 523 -6.27 -29.06 -8.59
N SER A 524 -5.06 -28.50 -8.47
CA SER A 524 -4.35 -27.87 -9.60
C SER A 524 -5.09 -26.67 -10.20
N GLU A 525 -5.98 -26.06 -9.42
CA GLU A 525 -6.77 -24.89 -9.80
C GLU A 525 -6.22 -23.62 -9.17
N CYS A 526 -6.48 -22.49 -9.83
CA CYS A 526 -6.20 -21.15 -9.30
C CYS A 526 -7.36 -20.74 -8.38
N ILE A 527 -7.08 -20.55 -7.09
CA ILE A 527 -8.07 -20.15 -6.07
C ILE A 527 -8.35 -18.65 -6.17
N ALA A 528 -7.29 -17.84 -6.23
CA ALA A 528 -7.39 -16.39 -6.19
C ALA A 528 -6.33 -15.72 -7.07
N THR A 529 -6.72 -14.60 -7.67
CA THR A 529 -5.85 -13.69 -8.42
C THR A 529 -5.80 -12.37 -7.67
N LEU A 530 -4.60 -11.91 -7.34
CA LEU A 530 -4.35 -10.64 -6.66
C LEU A 530 -3.73 -9.67 -7.67
N ASP A 531 -4.36 -8.52 -7.84
CA ASP A 531 -4.06 -7.54 -8.88
C ASP A 531 -3.91 -6.15 -8.26
N GLU A 532 -2.68 -5.80 -7.91
CA GLU A 532 -2.36 -4.51 -7.25
C GLU A 532 -1.07 -3.88 -7.77
N HIS A 533 -0.36 -4.54 -8.68
CA HIS A 533 0.87 -4.07 -9.29
C HIS A 533 0.61 -3.72 -10.76
N ASP A 534 1.01 -2.53 -11.18
CA ASP A 534 0.82 -2.06 -12.56
C ASP A 534 1.82 -2.69 -13.55
N SER A 535 2.87 -3.34 -13.03
CA SER A 535 3.98 -3.88 -13.81
C SER A 535 4.52 -5.19 -13.24
N ARG A 536 5.59 -5.73 -13.84
CA ARG A 536 6.17 -7.05 -13.51
C ARG A 536 6.49 -7.21 -12.03
N VAL A 537 6.05 -8.33 -11.44
CA VAL A 537 6.38 -8.68 -10.05
C VAL A 537 7.60 -9.59 -9.99
N TRP A 538 8.73 -9.00 -9.59
CA TRP A 538 10.04 -9.68 -9.54
C TRP A 538 10.22 -10.52 -8.30
N ALA A 539 9.80 -10.00 -7.15
CA ALA A 539 10.05 -10.58 -5.86
C ALA A 539 8.73 -10.96 -5.17
N LEU A 540 8.78 -12.11 -4.53
CA LEU A 540 7.75 -12.65 -3.66
C LEU A 540 8.49 -13.28 -2.47
N THR A 541 8.01 -13.01 -1.27
CA THR A 541 8.43 -13.71 -0.06
C THR A 541 7.25 -13.92 0.89
N VAL A 542 7.23 -15.07 1.54
CA VAL A 542 6.26 -15.44 2.57
C VAL A 542 6.93 -15.39 3.94
N ASN A 543 6.23 -14.86 4.95
CA ASN A 543 6.71 -14.88 6.32
C ASN A 543 6.78 -16.33 6.86
N ALA A 544 7.68 -16.66 7.78
CA ALA A 544 7.80 -18.00 8.37
C ALA A 544 6.52 -18.47 9.10
N LYS A 545 5.74 -17.53 9.65
CA LYS A 545 4.40 -17.78 10.22
C LYS A 545 3.29 -17.84 9.17
N GLU A 546 3.64 -17.55 7.91
CA GLU A 546 2.77 -17.49 6.75
C GLU A 546 1.57 -16.52 6.86
N SER A 547 1.58 -15.58 7.82
CA SER A 547 0.49 -14.61 7.99
C SER A 547 0.51 -13.48 6.98
N HIS A 548 1.70 -13.17 6.46
CA HIS A 548 1.92 -12.12 5.47
C HIS A 548 2.69 -12.64 4.27
N ILE A 549 2.36 -12.10 3.10
CA ILE A 549 3.13 -12.22 1.87
C ILE A 549 3.60 -10.81 1.49
N ILE A 550 4.82 -10.71 0.98
CA ILE A 550 5.37 -9.45 0.49
C ILE A 550 5.68 -9.65 -0.99
N SER A 551 5.14 -8.80 -1.84
CA SER A 551 5.45 -8.74 -3.27
C SER A 551 6.18 -7.45 -3.61
N GLY A 552 7.10 -7.53 -4.58
CA GLY A 552 7.84 -6.38 -5.08
C GLY A 552 7.84 -6.33 -6.60
N GLY A 553 7.37 -5.20 -7.13
CA GLY A 553 7.22 -4.96 -8.56
C GLY A 553 8.30 -4.03 -9.15
N SER A 554 8.33 -3.95 -10.49
CA SER A 554 9.13 -2.94 -11.20
C SER A 554 8.58 -1.52 -11.06
N ASP A 555 7.35 -1.38 -10.57
CA ASP A 555 6.65 -0.14 -10.23
C ASP A 555 7.23 0.56 -8.99
N SER A 556 8.34 0.06 -8.43
CA SER A 556 8.94 0.49 -7.17
C SER A 556 8.02 0.34 -5.95
N LEU A 557 6.95 -0.46 -6.08
CA LEU A 557 6.02 -0.76 -5.00
C LEU A 557 6.37 -2.09 -4.36
N LEU A 558 6.36 -2.10 -3.03
CA LEU A 558 6.32 -3.29 -2.19
C LEU A 558 4.93 -3.36 -1.56
N VAL A 559 4.21 -4.44 -1.80
CA VAL A 559 2.87 -4.66 -1.27
C VAL A 559 2.92 -5.77 -0.23
N VAL A 560 2.44 -5.47 0.98
CA VAL A 560 2.28 -6.45 2.07
C VAL A 560 0.83 -6.92 2.09
N TRP A 561 0.65 -8.21 1.92
CA TRP A 561 -0.63 -8.89 1.91
C TRP A 561 -0.83 -9.61 3.23
N ARG A 562 -2.01 -9.47 3.82
CA ARG A 562 -2.44 -10.19 5.02
C ARG A 562 -3.49 -11.24 4.66
N ASP A 563 -3.40 -12.40 5.30
CA ASP A 563 -4.42 -13.43 5.23
C ASP A 563 -5.68 -13.01 6.02
N VAL A 564 -6.84 -12.97 5.35
CA VAL A 564 -8.14 -12.57 5.92
C VAL A 564 -9.17 -13.71 5.80
N THR A 565 -8.71 -14.92 5.51
CA THR A 565 -9.59 -16.07 5.23
C THR A 565 -10.46 -16.45 6.40
N GLU A 566 -9.86 -16.54 7.59
CA GLU A 566 -10.59 -16.91 8.79
C GLU A 566 -11.65 -15.86 9.13
N GLU A 567 -11.31 -14.58 9.02
CA GLU A 567 -12.24 -13.47 9.30
C GLU A 567 -13.43 -13.47 8.32
N LYS A 568 -13.20 -13.75 7.02
CA LYS A 568 -14.27 -13.87 6.02
C LYS A 568 -15.15 -15.09 6.28
N LEU A 569 -14.56 -16.23 6.64
CA LEU A 569 -15.32 -17.45 6.94
C LEU A 569 -16.15 -17.30 8.21
N THR A 570 -15.62 -16.67 9.26
CA THR A 570 -16.40 -16.41 10.49
C THR A 570 -17.53 -15.44 10.22
N LYS A 571 -17.29 -14.35 9.50
CA LYS A 571 -18.34 -13.40 9.13
C LYS A 571 -19.44 -14.04 8.30
N ALA A 572 -19.07 -14.86 7.30
CA ALA A 572 -20.05 -15.58 6.49
C ALA A 572 -20.82 -16.65 7.28
N ALA A 573 -20.20 -17.26 8.29
CA ALA A 573 -20.87 -18.19 9.20
C ALA A 573 -21.88 -17.45 10.10
N GLU A 574 -21.47 -16.32 10.69
CA GLU A 574 -22.34 -15.44 11.49
C GLU A 574 -23.54 -14.94 10.69
N GLU A 575 -23.32 -14.45 9.46
CA GLU A 575 -24.40 -14.02 8.56
C GLU A 575 -25.38 -15.16 8.25
N LYS A 576 -24.88 -16.38 8.02
CA LYS A 576 -25.73 -17.57 7.81
C LYS A 576 -26.51 -17.96 9.06
N GLU A 577 -25.89 -17.86 10.23
CA GLU A 577 -26.55 -18.12 11.53
C GLU A 577 -27.63 -17.08 11.83
N GLU A 578 -27.34 -15.80 11.62
CA GLU A 578 -28.32 -14.71 11.76
C GLU A 578 -29.50 -14.90 10.81
N LEU A 579 -29.24 -15.27 9.56
CA LEU A 579 -30.27 -15.55 8.58
C LEU A 579 -31.13 -16.76 9.00
N ALA A 580 -30.51 -17.84 9.48
CA ALA A 580 -31.23 -19.03 9.97
C ALA A 580 -32.10 -18.70 11.20
N LEU A 581 -31.57 -17.95 12.16
CA LEU A 581 -32.31 -17.46 13.32
C LEU A 581 -33.44 -16.53 12.91
N GLY A 582 -33.22 -15.66 11.92
CA GLY A 582 -34.22 -14.78 11.32
C GLY A 582 -35.39 -15.58 10.73
N ILE A 583 -35.09 -16.61 9.95
CA ILE A 583 -36.12 -17.51 9.37
C ILE A 583 -36.90 -18.24 10.47
N GLN A 584 -36.21 -18.76 11.48
CA GLN A 584 -36.86 -19.47 12.57
C GLN A 584 -37.77 -18.52 13.37
N ARG A 585 -37.32 -17.30 13.67
CA ARG A 585 -38.13 -16.26 14.32
C ARG A 585 -39.34 -15.91 13.47
N LEU A 586 -39.18 -15.75 12.16
CA LEU A 586 -40.28 -15.50 11.24
C LEU A 586 -41.32 -16.63 11.28
N ALA A 587 -40.88 -17.89 11.24
CA ALA A 587 -41.76 -19.05 11.36
C ALA A 587 -42.49 -19.09 12.71
N ASN A 588 -41.83 -18.72 13.81
CA ASN A 588 -42.45 -18.64 15.13
C ASN A 588 -43.50 -17.53 15.20
N LEU A 589 -43.23 -16.36 14.62
CA LEU A 589 -44.19 -15.25 14.56
C LEU A 589 -45.41 -15.58 13.69
N LEU A 590 -45.21 -16.30 12.58
CA LEU A 590 -46.30 -16.82 11.75
C LEU A 590 -47.17 -17.82 12.51
N LYS A 591 -46.57 -18.74 13.28
CA LYS A 591 -47.33 -19.68 14.14
C LYS A 591 -48.08 -18.99 15.27
N ALA A 592 -47.52 -17.91 15.80
CA ALA A 592 -48.12 -17.10 16.85
C ALA A 592 -49.13 -16.06 16.32
N ASP A 593 -49.42 -16.06 15.01
CA ASP A 593 -50.37 -15.17 14.34
C ASP A 593 -50.07 -13.65 14.49
N LYS A 594 -48.82 -13.30 14.86
CA LYS A 594 -48.34 -11.92 15.01
C LYS A 594 -47.89 -11.34 13.67
N LEU A 595 -48.85 -10.95 12.83
CA LEU A 595 -48.63 -10.57 11.44
C LEU A 595 -47.82 -9.27 11.24
N THR A 596 -47.97 -8.28 12.13
CA THR A 596 -47.24 -6.98 12.04
C THR A 596 -45.73 -7.15 12.21
N ALA A 597 -45.32 -7.85 13.27
CA ALA A 597 -43.91 -8.14 13.55
C ALA A 597 -43.32 -9.12 12.52
N ALA A 598 -44.12 -10.08 12.05
CA ALA A 598 -43.70 -10.99 10.97
C ALA A 598 -43.43 -10.23 9.67
N LEU A 599 -44.26 -9.23 9.31
CA LEU A 599 -44.09 -8.41 8.12
C LEU A 599 -42.79 -7.59 8.18
N LYS A 600 -42.52 -6.90 9.30
CA LYS A 600 -41.27 -6.14 9.49
C LYS A 600 -40.03 -7.03 9.36
N LEU A 601 -40.06 -8.22 9.95
CA LEU A 601 -38.97 -9.19 9.86
C LEU A 601 -38.82 -9.78 8.44
N ALA A 602 -39.93 -10.04 7.74
CA ALA A 602 -39.95 -10.57 6.38
C ALA A 602 -39.38 -9.58 5.36
N LEU A 603 -39.68 -8.28 5.53
CA LEU A 603 -39.14 -7.19 4.73
C LEU A 603 -37.63 -7.04 4.95
N ARG A 604 -37.17 -7.12 6.21
CA ARG A 604 -35.74 -7.10 6.54
C ARG A 604 -34.97 -8.29 5.96
N LEU A 605 -35.62 -9.45 5.82
CA LEU A 605 -35.03 -10.67 5.23
C LEU A 605 -35.23 -10.75 3.70
N GLU A 606 -35.83 -9.73 3.07
CA GLU A 606 -36.07 -9.63 1.63
C GLU A 606 -36.72 -10.88 1.00
N ARG A 607 -37.73 -11.46 1.66
CA ARG A 607 -38.43 -12.66 1.16
C ARG A 607 -39.81 -12.35 0.57
N PRO A 608 -39.91 -11.97 -0.72
CA PRO A 608 -41.14 -11.45 -1.32
C PRO A 608 -42.31 -12.44 -1.23
N PHE A 609 -42.08 -13.74 -1.40
CA PHE A 609 -43.17 -14.72 -1.33
C PHE A 609 -43.77 -14.89 0.08
N GLN A 610 -42.94 -14.76 1.13
CA GLN A 610 -43.42 -14.84 2.52
C GLN A 610 -44.14 -13.55 2.91
N VAL A 611 -43.64 -12.39 2.46
CA VAL A 611 -44.31 -11.09 2.63
C VAL A 611 -45.72 -11.15 2.00
N LEU A 612 -45.86 -11.70 0.79
CA LEU A 612 -47.17 -11.88 0.15
C LEU A 612 -48.14 -12.72 0.99
N LYS A 613 -47.68 -13.89 1.49
CA LYS A 613 -48.52 -14.75 2.33
C LYS A 613 -48.98 -14.07 3.62
N ILE A 614 -48.09 -13.27 4.23
CA ILE A 614 -48.42 -12.47 5.42
C ILE A 614 -49.50 -11.46 5.07
N ILE A 615 -49.36 -10.76 3.94
CA ILE A 615 -50.30 -9.73 3.52
C ILE A 615 -51.66 -10.32 3.13
N ASP A 616 -51.71 -11.45 2.43
CA ASP A 616 -52.97 -12.18 2.19
C ASP A 616 -53.64 -12.58 3.52
N GLY A 617 -52.84 -12.95 4.53
CA GLY A 617 -53.31 -13.20 5.89
C GLY A 617 -53.89 -11.95 6.57
N ILE A 618 -53.30 -10.78 6.36
CA ILE A 618 -53.78 -9.48 6.88
C ILE A 618 -55.07 -9.07 6.16
N ILE A 619 -55.11 -9.19 4.82
CA ILE A 619 -56.29 -8.86 4.00
C ILE A 619 -57.51 -9.69 4.43
N LYS A 620 -57.31 -10.97 4.80
CA LYS A 620 -58.38 -11.83 5.34
C LYS A 620 -58.90 -11.39 6.71
N LYS A 621 -58.08 -10.72 7.54
CA LYS A 621 -58.47 -10.23 8.87
C LYS A 621 -59.12 -8.84 8.84
N GLY A 622 -58.94 -8.06 7.77
CA GLY A 622 -59.61 -6.78 7.53
C GLY A 622 -58.69 -5.69 7.00
N LYS A 623 -59.25 -4.75 6.23
CA LYS A 623 -58.48 -3.66 5.57
C LYS A 623 -57.85 -2.66 6.54
N GLU A 624 -58.46 -2.44 7.71
CA GLU A 624 -57.97 -1.49 8.73
C GLU A 624 -56.65 -1.94 9.37
N GLY A 625 -56.41 -3.26 9.44
CA GLY A 625 -55.15 -3.82 9.93
C GLY A 625 -53.98 -3.58 8.96
N LEU A 626 -54.24 -3.41 7.67
CA LEU A 626 -53.18 -3.15 6.68
C LEU A 626 -52.69 -1.70 6.76
N VAL A 627 -53.61 -0.73 6.87
CA VAL A 627 -53.28 0.70 6.92
C VAL A 627 -52.45 1.02 8.15
N SER A 628 -52.83 0.50 9.32
CA SER A 628 -52.06 0.67 10.56
C SER A 628 -50.66 0.04 10.47
N THR A 629 -50.52 -1.13 9.83
CA THR A 629 -49.20 -1.75 9.64
C THR A 629 -48.27 -0.95 8.74
N ILE A 630 -48.81 -0.29 7.71
CA ILE A 630 -48.03 0.45 6.71
C ILE A 630 -47.57 1.80 7.27
N GLN A 631 -48.40 2.46 8.09
CA GLN A 631 -48.03 3.69 8.78
C GLN A 631 -46.88 3.48 9.77
N GLU A 632 -46.78 2.28 10.38
CA GLU A 632 -45.68 1.92 11.29
C GLU A 632 -44.35 1.54 10.59
N LEU A 633 -44.29 1.46 9.26
CA LEU A 633 -43.09 1.07 8.51
C LEU A 633 -42.14 2.24 8.28
N LYS A 634 -40.83 1.96 8.29
CA LYS A 634 -39.80 2.95 7.94
C LYS A 634 -39.75 3.20 6.42
N PRO A 635 -39.21 4.34 5.97
CA PRO A 635 -39.10 4.66 4.54
C PRO A 635 -38.43 3.57 3.69
N HIS A 636 -37.31 2.98 4.17
CA HIS A 636 -36.60 1.90 3.48
C HIS A 636 -37.42 0.58 3.39
N GLU A 637 -38.23 0.30 4.41
CA GLU A 637 -39.12 -0.87 4.43
C GLU A 637 -40.31 -0.68 3.47
N LYS A 638 -40.81 0.56 3.36
CA LYS A 638 -41.83 0.96 2.36
C LYS A 638 -41.29 0.82 0.94
N GLU A 639 -40.03 1.20 0.70
CA GLU A 639 -39.37 1.03 -0.60
C GLU A 639 -39.24 -0.46 -0.97
N SER A 640 -38.78 -1.28 -0.03
CA SER A 640 -38.64 -2.74 -0.23
C SER A 640 -40.00 -3.41 -0.48
N LEU A 641 -41.04 -2.97 0.23
CA LEU A 641 -42.41 -3.43 0.04
C LEU A 641 -42.97 -3.00 -1.33
N LEU A 642 -42.67 -1.79 -1.79
CA LEU A 642 -43.07 -1.30 -3.11
C LEU A 642 -42.42 -2.12 -4.23
N ARG A 643 -41.10 -2.41 -4.13
CA ARG A 643 -40.40 -3.31 -5.07
C ARG A 643 -41.07 -4.69 -5.10
N CYS A 644 -41.42 -5.24 -3.94
CA CYS A 644 -42.16 -6.50 -3.86
C CYS A 644 -43.53 -6.40 -4.55
N ALA A 645 -44.30 -5.33 -4.32
CA ALA A 645 -45.61 -5.12 -4.92
C ALA A 645 -45.56 -5.01 -6.45
N VAL A 646 -44.52 -4.36 -7.02
CA VAL A 646 -44.29 -4.31 -8.46
C VAL A 646 -44.09 -5.71 -9.03
N THR A 647 -43.25 -6.55 -8.37
CA THR A 647 -43.07 -7.94 -8.82
C THR A 647 -44.37 -8.75 -8.77
N TRP A 648 -45.22 -8.54 -7.77
CA TRP A 648 -46.49 -9.26 -7.65
C TRP A 648 -47.54 -8.80 -8.67
N ASN A 649 -47.51 -7.52 -9.06
CA ASN A 649 -48.46 -6.96 -10.02
C ASN A 649 -48.31 -7.54 -11.44
N THR A 650 -47.12 -8.06 -11.77
CA THR A 650 -46.90 -8.82 -13.01
C THR A 650 -47.78 -10.08 -13.10
N ASN A 651 -48.15 -10.66 -11.96
CA ASN A 651 -48.97 -11.87 -11.88
C ASN A 651 -50.44 -11.52 -11.60
N SER A 652 -51.34 -11.93 -12.51
CA SER A 652 -52.78 -11.69 -12.38
C SER A 652 -53.46 -12.30 -11.15
N ARG A 653 -52.88 -13.34 -10.52
CA ARG A 653 -53.44 -13.94 -9.29
C ARG A 653 -53.19 -13.09 -8.04
N ASN A 654 -52.08 -12.36 -8.03
CA ASN A 654 -51.62 -11.59 -6.88
C ASN A 654 -51.89 -10.09 -7.06
N SER A 655 -52.54 -9.72 -8.17
CA SER A 655 -52.79 -8.32 -8.55
C SER A 655 -53.67 -7.61 -7.53
N GLN A 656 -54.68 -8.27 -6.96
CA GLN A 656 -55.55 -7.63 -5.97
C GLN A 656 -54.80 -7.20 -4.71
N ALA A 657 -53.93 -8.07 -4.17
CA ALA A 657 -53.11 -7.75 -3.01
C ALA A 657 -52.08 -6.67 -3.35
N ALA A 658 -51.41 -6.78 -4.50
CA ALA A 658 -50.46 -5.80 -4.98
C ALA A 658 -51.09 -4.40 -5.14
N GLN A 659 -52.22 -4.30 -5.84
CA GLN A 659 -52.92 -3.02 -6.09
C GLN A 659 -53.38 -2.34 -4.81
N LEU A 660 -53.83 -3.13 -3.83
CA LEU A 660 -54.30 -2.59 -2.56
C LEU A 660 -53.15 -2.02 -1.72
N ILE A 661 -51.99 -2.70 -1.70
CA ILE A 661 -50.78 -2.20 -1.05
C ILE A 661 -50.28 -0.94 -1.77
N MET A 662 -50.26 -0.96 -3.10
CA MET A 662 -49.78 0.16 -3.91
C MET A 662 -50.65 1.39 -3.69
N TYR A 663 -51.98 1.23 -3.64
CA TYR A 663 -52.91 2.31 -3.27
C TYR A 663 -52.58 2.89 -1.89
N THR A 664 -52.43 2.04 -0.87
CA THR A 664 -52.13 2.50 0.50
C THR A 664 -50.73 3.10 0.64
N LEU A 665 -49.73 2.62 -0.09
CA LEU A 665 -48.37 3.18 -0.06
C LEU A 665 -48.28 4.52 -0.79
N LEU A 666 -48.98 4.67 -1.92
CA LEU A 666 -48.99 5.91 -2.68
C LEU A 666 -49.73 7.04 -1.93
N ASP A 667 -50.78 6.70 -1.18
CA ASP A 667 -51.49 7.65 -0.32
C ASP A 667 -50.60 8.14 0.84
N ASP A 668 -49.77 7.26 1.41
CA ASP A 668 -48.89 7.56 2.55
C ASP A 668 -47.54 8.23 2.17
N ILE A 669 -46.95 7.93 1.01
CA ILE A 669 -45.59 8.39 0.64
C ILE A 669 -45.60 9.82 0.07
N GLY A 670 -46.72 10.29 -0.47
CA GLY A 670 -46.83 11.61 -1.11
C GLY A 670 -45.95 11.75 -2.36
N THR A 671 -46.16 12.83 -3.14
CA THR A 671 -45.50 13.03 -4.44
C THR A 671 -44.02 13.43 -4.35
N GLU A 672 -43.56 13.97 -3.22
CA GLU A 672 -42.23 14.58 -3.08
C GLU A 672 -41.10 13.54 -2.83
N GLN A 673 -41.37 12.43 -2.13
CA GLN A 673 -40.36 11.39 -1.85
C GLN A 673 -40.15 10.41 -3.02
N LEU A 674 -41.07 10.36 -3.98
CA LEU A 674 -41.00 9.50 -5.16
C LEU A 674 -40.03 10.03 -6.22
N GLN A 675 -39.68 11.32 -6.19
CA GLN A 675 -38.81 11.96 -7.19
C GLN A 675 -37.30 11.78 -6.94
N SER A 676 -36.89 11.44 -5.71
CA SER A 676 -35.47 11.43 -5.30
C SER A 676 -34.79 10.06 -5.37
N SER A 677 -35.46 9.00 -5.85
CA SER A 677 -34.98 7.62 -5.77
C SER A 677 -35.17 6.81 -7.06
N ASP A 678 -34.42 5.71 -7.20
CA ASP A 678 -34.52 4.69 -8.26
C ASP A 678 -35.95 4.10 -8.46
N LEU A 679 -36.90 4.49 -7.61
CA LEU A 679 -38.31 4.11 -7.65
C LEU A 679 -39.04 4.56 -8.92
N GLY A 680 -38.61 5.63 -9.58
CA GLY A 680 -39.23 6.11 -10.82
C GLY A 680 -39.30 5.02 -11.89
N SER A 681 -38.19 4.31 -12.11
CA SER A 681 -38.10 3.20 -13.06
C SER A 681 -39.04 2.03 -12.71
N SER A 682 -39.16 1.72 -11.42
CA SER A 682 -40.03 0.64 -10.93
C SER A 682 -41.52 0.99 -11.01
N LEU A 683 -41.85 2.28 -10.89
CA LEU A 683 -43.22 2.80 -11.06
C LEU A 683 -43.62 2.83 -12.53
N GLU A 684 -42.74 3.24 -13.44
CA GLU A 684 -42.98 3.18 -14.89
C GLU A 684 -43.25 1.75 -15.36
N ALA A 685 -42.49 0.78 -14.84
CA ALA A 685 -42.71 -0.64 -15.12
C ALA A 685 -44.09 -1.15 -14.62
N MET A 686 -44.73 -0.45 -13.68
CA MET A 686 -46.03 -0.83 -13.10
C MET A 686 -47.22 -0.46 -14.00
N ILE A 687 -47.17 0.71 -14.64
CA ILE A 687 -48.32 1.35 -15.31
C ILE A 687 -48.98 0.44 -16.37
N PRO A 688 -48.24 -0.24 -17.26
CA PRO A 688 -48.88 -1.10 -18.27
C PRO A 688 -49.65 -2.28 -17.65
N TYR A 689 -49.19 -2.80 -16.51
CA TYR A 689 -49.86 -3.91 -15.82
C TYR A 689 -51.11 -3.45 -15.07
N THR A 690 -51.06 -2.28 -14.41
CA THR A 690 -52.24 -1.70 -13.74
C THR A 690 -53.35 -1.41 -14.76
N GLU A 691 -53.01 -0.81 -15.90
CA GLU A 691 -53.97 -0.54 -17.00
C GLU A 691 -54.60 -1.82 -17.54
N ARG A 692 -53.80 -2.88 -17.72
CA ARG A 692 -54.30 -4.17 -18.19
C ARG A 692 -55.29 -4.79 -17.20
N HIS A 693 -54.99 -4.74 -15.89
CA HIS A 693 -55.90 -5.23 -14.86
C HIS A 693 -57.16 -4.37 -14.77
N PHE A 694 -57.03 -3.04 -14.89
CA PHE A 694 -58.15 -2.11 -14.89
C PHE A 694 -59.11 -2.37 -16.05
N LYS A 695 -58.58 -2.49 -17.27
CA LYS A 695 -59.38 -2.82 -18.47
C LYS A 695 -60.15 -4.13 -18.32
N ARG A 696 -59.52 -5.16 -17.73
CA ARG A 696 -60.18 -6.44 -17.43
C ARG A 696 -61.32 -6.27 -16.42
N LEU A 697 -61.13 -5.44 -15.40
CA LEU A 697 -62.15 -5.16 -14.39
C LEU A 697 -63.33 -4.40 -14.98
N THR A 698 -63.07 -3.42 -15.86
CA THR A 698 -64.12 -2.70 -16.60
C THR A 698 -64.96 -3.63 -17.48
N GLN A 699 -64.33 -4.58 -18.17
CA GLN A 699 -65.05 -5.60 -18.95
C GLN A 699 -65.96 -6.46 -18.06
N LEU A 700 -65.45 -6.93 -16.92
CA LEU A 700 -66.26 -7.71 -15.96
C LEU A 700 -67.44 -6.90 -15.40
N ILE A 701 -67.28 -5.61 -15.16
CA ILE A 701 -68.38 -4.73 -14.71
C ILE A 701 -69.43 -4.58 -15.81
N GLN A 702 -69.02 -4.43 -17.07
CA GLN A 702 -69.94 -4.40 -18.21
C GLN A 702 -70.75 -5.69 -18.32
N ASP A 703 -70.09 -6.85 -18.19
CA ASP A 703 -70.76 -8.16 -18.17
C ASP A 703 -71.74 -8.28 -16.99
N LEU A 704 -71.39 -7.75 -15.82
CA LEU A 704 -72.26 -7.74 -14.64
C LEU A 704 -73.50 -6.89 -14.87
N HIS A 705 -73.38 -5.71 -15.49
CA HIS A 705 -74.53 -4.89 -15.85
C HIS A 705 -75.47 -5.57 -16.86
N ILE A 706 -74.92 -6.35 -17.80
CA ILE A 706 -75.73 -7.18 -18.70
C ILE A 706 -76.52 -8.22 -17.89
N LEU A 707 -75.88 -8.89 -16.93
CA LEU A 707 -76.56 -9.83 -16.04
C LEU A 707 -77.63 -9.14 -15.20
N GLU A 708 -77.34 -7.99 -14.60
CA GLU A 708 -78.30 -7.21 -13.82
C GLU A 708 -79.51 -6.77 -14.67
N TYR A 709 -79.25 -6.36 -15.91
CA TYR A 709 -80.29 -6.05 -16.89
C TYR A 709 -81.18 -7.28 -17.17
N THR A 710 -80.58 -8.45 -17.37
CA THR A 710 -81.35 -9.69 -17.59
C THR A 710 -82.16 -10.08 -16.36
N ILE A 711 -81.60 -9.94 -15.15
CA ILE A 711 -82.31 -10.19 -13.89
C ILE A 711 -83.49 -9.24 -13.73
N ASN A 712 -83.31 -7.95 -14.03
CA ASN A 712 -84.39 -6.96 -13.96
C ASN A 712 -85.49 -7.22 -15.00
N ARG A 713 -85.15 -7.73 -16.19
CA ARG A 713 -86.11 -8.19 -17.20
C ARG A 713 -86.88 -9.44 -16.78
N MET A 714 -86.28 -10.31 -15.97
CA MET A 714 -86.91 -11.54 -15.45
C MET A 714 -87.80 -11.31 -14.22
N LYS A 715 -87.74 -10.14 -13.56
CA LYS A 715 -88.68 -9.80 -12.48
C LYS A 715 -90.07 -9.56 -13.09
N PRO A 716 -91.12 -10.30 -12.67
CA PRO A 716 -92.47 -10.13 -13.21
C PRO A 716 -92.97 -8.72 -12.92
N HIS A 717 -93.66 -8.11 -13.89
CA HIS A 717 -94.30 -6.80 -13.73
C HIS A 717 -95.30 -6.87 -12.56
N THR A 718 -94.95 -6.32 -11.40
CA THR A 718 -95.96 -5.88 -10.44
C THR A 718 -96.77 -4.80 -11.13
N GLN A 719 -98.03 -5.14 -11.45
CA GLN A 719 -99.01 -4.25 -12.04
C GLN A 719 -99.09 -2.96 -11.22
N ILE A 720 -98.64 -1.84 -11.81
CA ILE A 720 -99.19 -0.52 -11.49
C ILE A 720 -100.17 -0.23 -12.62
N GLY A 721 -101.45 -0.24 -12.27
CA GLY A 721 -102.57 0.17 -13.10
C GLY A 721 -103.62 0.86 -12.24
N HIS A 722 -103.31 2.06 -11.76
CA HIS A 722 -104.07 3.31 -11.96
C HIS A 722 -103.43 4.47 -11.21
#